data_AF-A0A2V7HK01-F1
#
_entry.id   AF-A0A2V7HK01-F1
#
_cell.length_a   1.000
_cell.length_b   1.000
_cell.length_c   1.000
_cell.angle_alpha   90.00
_cell.angle_beta   90.00
_cell.angle_gamma   90.00
#
_symmetry.space_group_name_H-M   'P 1'
#
loop_
_entity.id
_entity.type
_entity.pdbx_description
1 polymer ?
#
loop_
_entity_poly.entity_id
_entity_poly.type
_entity_poly.pdbx_seq_one_letter_code
_entity_poly.pdbx_strand_id
1 'polypeptide(L)'
;MALVTLLLVAAHSTAVAQNQTVRAAGRDSVVVVPGEIYKAGGFHRALLGDNYRDLWTTQITVPVLNLQTFHGGLKPTKEGGGAQTRSLRFDAADGTTWAFRSVRKGFRILPEQYRGTVIWYIVRDEGSASHPLGAIAAAPIQTASGILHPSPTVMMMPDDPILGEFRKDFAGMLGEMEQHPEKPEKGKAFADAENIIGSDSLLAHINTDSQARVDALNFLTAVEMDLILGDNDRHPDQWKWARFGKKDEAPWEPIAVDRDKVFVSYGGLLMSMARLAIPSLVTFTDKYPDPQALFSNAGEFDRRMLQGLDKTAWDSVETSLMQRITDQVIDNAMTTLPPAYAANSRTLAAKLKARRDGLRGVADRYYKELWRVADIHGTDAAEQATVVRSGDGIVDVQIRSADAAYFSRRFLLADTREIRIYLHGGDDRATVEGNVRQSIPVRIIGGNGTNTFVDLSTVGGRRNPTRFYDPGTVTDVKYAKDTVDEKANVDNAFNHSFNRRPWLRAYGKLIPPQQDRGSSIRPILGVHSQRSLGIYPVIGFTKYQYGFRDVPYATMMSADIAQATASNRMRVRAAFDKRFEESDVHVPVNGYMSQFEVVQFHGFGNDLPDLRGRLYDVRQRQWLFRPAVGLSLSAVSDISLGPIVLYTTTDSIANRFISQQRPTGFSKFGQGGLQLKMHLESRSVPDT
;
A
#
# COMPACT_ATOMS: atom_id res chain seq x y z
N MET A 1 13.39 -21.63 -15.88
CA MET A 1 12.89 -22.48 -16.99
C MET A 1 11.94 -23.55 -16.47
N ALA A 2 12.37 -24.53 -15.66
CA ALA A 2 11.48 -25.61 -15.17
C ALA A 2 10.21 -25.15 -14.43
N LEU A 3 10.28 -24.09 -13.60
CA LEU A 3 9.12 -23.53 -12.89
C LEU A 3 8.09 -22.90 -13.86
N VAL A 4 8.58 -22.25 -14.93
CA VAL A 4 7.75 -21.59 -15.96
C VAL A 4 7.09 -22.64 -16.86
N THR A 5 7.82 -23.70 -17.21
CA THR A 5 7.28 -24.82 -18.00
C THR A 5 6.23 -25.61 -17.21
N LEU A 6 6.37 -25.76 -15.88
CA LEU A 6 5.36 -26.41 -15.04
C LEU A 6 4.10 -25.56 -14.81
N LEU A 7 4.24 -24.24 -14.66
CA LEU A 7 3.09 -23.32 -14.56
C LEU A 7 2.28 -23.27 -15.86
N LEU A 8 2.94 -23.44 -17.02
CA LEU A 8 2.28 -23.58 -18.31
C LEU A 8 1.44 -24.88 -18.40
N VAL A 9 1.89 -26.00 -17.85
CA VAL A 9 1.11 -27.26 -17.86
C VAL A 9 -0.15 -27.15 -16.99
N ALA A 10 -0.12 -26.39 -15.90
CA ALA A 10 -1.31 -26.09 -15.10
C ALA A 10 -2.30 -25.12 -15.79
N ALA A 11 -1.84 -24.34 -16.76
CA ALA A 11 -2.64 -23.34 -17.49
C ALA A 11 -3.38 -23.88 -18.73
N HIS A 12 -3.17 -25.15 -19.12
CA HIS A 12 -3.83 -25.80 -20.27
C HIS A 12 -5.23 -26.35 -19.94
N SER A 13 -5.97 -25.74 -19.02
CA SER A 13 -7.42 -25.93 -18.96
C SER A 13 -8.06 -25.02 -20.01
N THR A 14 -8.50 -25.61 -21.11
CA THR A 14 -9.20 -25.02 -22.26
C THR A 14 -10.00 -23.77 -21.90
N ALA A 15 -9.73 -22.66 -22.61
CA ALA A 15 -10.55 -21.46 -22.63
C ALA A 15 -11.92 -21.80 -23.24
N VAL A 16 -12.82 -22.34 -22.43
CA VAL A 16 -14.25 -22.41 -22.75
C VAL A 16 -14.85 -21.06 -22.35
N ALA A 17 -15.69 -20.50 -23.24
CA ALA A 17 -16.44 -19.28 -22.98
C ALA A 17 -17.13 -19.34 -21.60
N GLN A 18 -16.85 -18.35 -20.76
CA GLN A 18 -17.02 -18.34 -19.31
C GLN A 18 -18.44 -17.97 -18.85
N ASN A 19 -19.46 -18.65 -19.37
CA ASN A 19 -20.82 -18.47 -18.87
C ASN A 19 -20.97 -19.23 -17.54
N GLN A 20 -21.51 -18.56 -16.52
CA GLN A 20 -21.91 -19.25 -15.29
C GLN A 20 -22.94 -20.31 -15.65
N THR A 21 -22.82 -21.51 -15.08
CA THR A 21 -23.84 -22.54 -15.26
C THR A 21 -25.08 -22.14 -14.47
N VAL A 22 -26.11 -21.68 -15.18
CA VAL A 22 -27.40 -21.30 -14.61
C VAL A 22 -28.43 -22.38 -14.90
N ARG A 23 -29.16 -22.81 -13.86
CA ARG A 23 -30.33 -23.69 -13.99
C ARG A 23 -31.50 -23.09 -13.24
N ALA A 24 -32.68 -23.08 -13.86
CA ALA A 24 -33.89 -22.61 -13.19
C ALA A 24 -34.17 -23.42 -11.91
N ALA A 25 -34.46 -22.72 -10.81
CA ALA A 25 -34.82 -23.29 -9.52
C ALA A 25 -36.18 -22.70 -9.10
N GLY A 26 -37.27 -23.24 -9.63
CA GLY A 26 -38.61 -22.63 -9.45
C GLY A 26 -38.85 -21.42 -10.36
N ARG A 27 -39.82 -20.57 -10.00
CA ARG A 27 -40.24 -19.41 -10.82
C ARG A 27 -39.36 -18.17 -10.62
N ASP A 28 -38.89 -17.92 -9.39
CA ASP A 28 -38.23 -16.66 -9.01
C ASP A 28 -36.79 -16.83 -8.51
N SER A 29 -36.23 -18.04 -8.63
CA SER A 29 -34.85 -18.33 -8.24
C SER A 29 -34.15 -19.27 -9.21
N VAL A 30 -32.82 -19.31 -9.10
CA VAL A 30 -31.92 -20.03 -10.00
C VAL A 30 -30.80 -20.66 -9.21
N VAL A 31 -30.38 -21.86 -9.62
CA VAL A 31 -29.13 -22.47 -9.16
C VAL A 31 -28.00 -21.96 -10.05
N VAL A 32 -26.94 -21.45 -9.43
CA VAL A 32 -25.76 -20.92 -10.11
C VAL A 32 -24.47 -21.40 -9.43
N VAL A 33 -23.41 -21.56 -10.21
CA VAL A 33 -22.04 -21.71 -9.69
C VAL A 33 -21.33 -20.36 -9.85
N PRO A 34 -20.91 -19.69 -8.76
CA PRO A 34 -20.37 -18.33 -8.83
C PRO A 34 -19.13 -18.19 -9.72
N GLY A 35 -18.23 -19.18 -9.72
CA GLY A 35 -16.95 -19.12 -10.43
C GLY A 35 -16.30 -20.48 -10.65
N GLU A 36 -16.84 -21.26 -11.59
CA GLU A 36 -16.27 -22.57 -12.01
C GLU A 36 -14.78 -22.49 -12.40
N ILE A 37 -14.33 -21.32 -12.87
CA ILE A 37 -12.95 -21.06 -13.31
C ILE A 37 -11.92 -21.28 -12.20
N TYR A 38 -12.33 -21.22 -10.94
CA TYR A 38 -11.46 -21.35 -9.78
C TYR A 38 -11.26 -22.80 -9.32
N LYS A 39 -11.88 -23.77 -10.02
CA LYS A 39 -11.68 -25.20 -9.77
C LYS A 39 -10.20 -25.55 -9.92
N ALA A 40 -9.62 -26.12 -8.86
CA ALA A 40 -8.20 -26.42 -8.80
C ALA A 40 -7.95 -27.79 -8.15
N GLY A 41 -6.96 -28.52 -8.67
CA GLY A 41 -6.45 -29.76 -8.07
C GLY A 41 -5.42 -29.52 -6.97
N GLY A 42 -4.96 -30.58 -6.30
CA GLY A 42 -4.10 -30.49 -5.11
C GLY A 42 -2.77 -29.74 -5.32
N PHE A 43 -2.10 -29.94 -6.45
CA PHE A 43 -0.84 -29.24 -6.75
C PHE A 43 -1.05 -27.73 -6.93
N HIS A 44 -2.11 -27.33 -7.63
CA HIS A 44 -2.46 -25.92 -7.82
C HIS A 44 -2.79 -25.27 -6.46
N ARG A 45 -3.58 -25.95 -5.62
CA ARG A 45 -3.90 -25.50 -4.26
C ARG A 45 -2.66 -25.37 -3.36
N ALA A 46 -1.70 -26.28 -3.46
CA ALA A 46 -0.44 -26.17 -2.72
C ALA A 46 0.37 -24.92 -3.12
N LEU A 47 0.35 -24.55 -4.41
CA LEU A 47 1.12 -23.42 -4.93
C LEU A 47 0.43 -22.06 -4.73
N LEU A 48 -0.87 -21.95 -5.07
CA LEU A 48 -1.65 -20.70 -5.09
C LEU A 48 -2.76 -20.63 -4.01
N GLY A 49 -2.84 -21.64 -3.15
CA GLY A 49 -3.75 -21.68 -2.01
C GLY A 49 -5.11 -22.32 -2.29
N ASP A 50 -5.70 -22.88 -1.23
CA ASP A 50 -7.11 -23.29 -1.21
C ASP A 50 -8.06 -22.09 -1.32
N ASN A 51 -7.70 -20.98 -0.67
CA ASN A 51 -8.43 -19.72 -0.67
C ASN A 51 -9.94 -19.96 -0.41
N TYR A 52 -10.83 -19.40 -1.23
CA TYR A 52 -12.28 -19.66 -1.19
C TYR A 52 -12.79 -20.48 -2.38
N ARG A 53 -11.93 -21.26 -3.05
CA ARG A 53 -12.27 -21.97 -4.29
C ARG A 53 -13.45 -22.92 -4.15
N ASP A 54 -13.58 -23.56 -2.99
CA ASP A 54 -14.70 -24.45 -2.71
C ASP A 54 -16.03 -23.69 -2.69
N LEU A 55 -16.05 -22.46 -2.16
CA LEU A 55 -17.24 -21.61 -2.22
C LEU A 55 -17.55 -21.18 -3.65
N TRP A 56 -16.53 -20.72 -4.39
CA TRP A 56 -16.67 -20.31 -5.79
C TRP A 56 -17.20 -21.42 -6.71
N THR A 57 -16.96 -22.69 -6.38
CA THR A 57 -17.36 -23.85 -7.19
C THR A 57 -18.58 -24.59 -6.63
N THR A 58 -19.11 -24.15 -5.49
CA THR A 58 -20.33 -24.72 -4.90
C THR A 58 -21.57 -24.09 -5.53
N GLN A 59 -22.55 -24.94 -5.86
CA GLN A 59 -23.84 -24.47 -6.36
C GLN A 59 -24.62 -23.76 -5.25
N ILE A 60 -25.13 -22.57 -5.56
CA ILE A 60 -25.98 -21.78 -4.67
C ILE A 60 -27.30 -21.46 -5.36
N THR A 61 -28.37 -21.34 -4.57
CA THR A 61 -29.66 -20.85 -5.06
C THR A 61 -29.77 -19.38 -4.73
N VAL A 62 -30.06 -18.55 -5.73
CA VAL A 62 -30.20 -17.09 -5.59
C VAL A 62 -31.49 -16.61 -6.24
N PRO A 63 -32.12 -15.53 -5.74
CA PRO A 63 -33.28 -14.94 -6.39
C PRO A 63 -32.91 -14.31 -7.73
N VAL A 64 -33.86 -14.28 -8.66
CA VAL A 64 -33.76 -13.51 -9.91
C VAL A 64 -34.32 -12.11 -9.65
N LEU A 65 -33.57 -11.08 -10.01
CA LEU A 65 -33.99 -9.69 -9.86
C LEU A 65 -35.22 -9.41 -10.75
N ASN A 66 -36.32 -8.94 -10.17
CA ASN A 66 -37.48 -8.49 -10.92
C ASN A 66 -37.39 -6.99 -11.20
N LEU A 67 -36.95 -6.62 -12.42
CA LEU A 67 -36.76 -5.23 -12.82
C LEU A 67 -38.07 -4.41 -12.85
N GLN A 68 -39.23 -5.05 -12.93
CA GLN A 68 -40.51 -4.34 -13.01
C GLN A 68 -41.07 -3.97 -11.63
N THR A 69 -40.80 -4.79 -10.61
CA THR A 69 -41.40 -4.60 -9.28
C THR A 69 -40.41 -4.13 -8.22
N PHE A 70 -39.11 -4.38 -8.40
CA PHE A 70 -38.09 -3.97 -7.42
C PHE A 70 -38.11 -2.45 -7.24
N HIS A 71 -38.41 -1.98 -6.02
CA HIS A 71 -38.56 -0.55 -5.68
C HIS A 71 -39.49 0.23 -6.64
N GLY A 72 -40.57 -0.43 -7.09
CA GLY A 72 -41.55 0.15 -8.01
C GLY A 72 -41.16 0.13 -9.50
N GLY A 73 -40.02 -0.47 -9.82
CA GLY A 73 -39.50 -0.63 -11.18
C GLY A 73 -38.14 0.03 -11.33
N LEU A 74 -37.20 -0.67 -11.96
CA LEU A 74 -35.83 -0.24 -12.21
C LEU A 74 -35.64 0.15 -13.67
N LYS A 75 -35.02 1.31 -13.88
CA LYS A 75 -34.58 1.77 -15.19
C LYS A 75 -33.06 1.80 -15.23
N PRO A 76 -32.39 1.01 -16.09
CA PRO A 76 -30.94 1.08 -16.22
C PRO A 76 -30.51 2.43 -16.80
N THR A 77 -29.44 3.01 -16.26
CA THR A 77 -28.99 4.36 -16.63
C THR A 77 -27.61 4.36 -17.25
N LYS A 78 -26.62 3.79 -16.58
CA LYS A 78 -25.23 3.75 -17.07
C LYS A 78 -24.43 2.59 -16.50
N GLU A 79 -23.48 2.12 -17.29
CA GLU A 79 -22.41 1.27 -16.79
C GLU A 79 -21.46 2.07 -15.89
N GLY A 80 -20.89 1.39 -14.91
CA GLY A 80 -19.83 1.89 -14.06
C GLY A 80 -18.88 0.77 -13.64
N GLY A 81 -18.07 1.09 -12.63
CA GLY A 81 -17.08 0.18 -12.08
C GLY A 81 -15.69 0.43 -12.67
N GLY A 82 -14.67 0.18 -11.84
CA GLY A 82 -13.26 0.40 -12.19
C GLY A 82 -12.66 -0.73 -13.03
N ALA A 83 -11.33 -0.87 -12.98
CA ALA A 83 -10.60 -1.85 -13.78
C ALA A 83 -10.88 -3.33 -13.43
N GLN A 84 -11.60 -3.62 -12.34
CA GLN A 84 -11.86 -4.97 -11.84
C GLN A 84 -13.34 -5.39 -11.79
N THR A 85 -14.27 -4.46 -11.58
CA THR A 85 -15.69 -4.79 -11.32
C THR A 85 -16.55 -4.12 -12.38
N ARG A 86 -17.48 -4.85 -12.99
CA ARG A 86 -18.52 -4.25 -13.84
C ARG A 86 -19.73 -3.94 -12.98
N SER A 87 -20.25 -2.72 -13.08
CA SER A 87 -21.51 -2.35 -12.43
C SER A 87 -22.48 -1.69 -13.39
N LEU A 88 -23.77 -1.80 -13.08
CA LEU A 88 -24.86 -1.15 -13.79
C LEU A 88 -25.68 -0.34 -12.78
N ARG A 89 -25.86 0.94 -13.06
CA ARG A 89 -26.70 1.83 -12.24
C ARG A 89 -28.15 1.79 -12.71
N PHE A 90 -29.05 1.94 -11.76
CA PHE A 90 -30.48 2.00 -11.96
C PHE A 90 -31.09 3.16 -11.20
N ASP A 91 -32.07 3.79 -11.82
CA ASP A 91 -33.03 4.66 -11.12
C ASP A 91 -34.28 3.83 -10.83
N ALA A 92 -34.74 3.85 -9.57
CA ALA A 92 -35.98 3.21 -9.16
C ALA A 92 -37.15 4.20 -9.22
N ALA A 93 -38.36 3.68 -9.43
CA ALA A 93 -39.58 4.50 -9.50
C ALA A 93 -39.92 5.23 -8.18
N ASP A 94 -39.44 4.73 -7.03
CA ASP A 94 -39.57 5.38 -5.73
C ASP A 94 -38.62 6.57 -5.52
N GLY A 95 -37.78 6.87 -6.52
CA GLY A 95 -36.83 7.98 -6.52
C GLY A 95 -35.48 7.65 -5.88
N THR A 96 -35.18 6.40 -5.57
CA THR A 96 -33.86 5.96 -5.10
C THR A 96 -32.98 5.47 -6.24
N THR A 97 -31.67 5.55 -6.09
CA THR A 97 -30.70 5.01 -7.06
C THR A 97 -30.05 3.74 -6.53
N TRP A 98 -29.77 2.81 -7.44
CA TRP A 98 -29.25 1.49 -7.12
C TRP A 98 -28.10 1.11 -8.05
N ALA A 99 -27.24 0.21 -7.58
CA ALA A 99 -26.16 -0.36 -8.34
C ALA A 99 -26.20 -1.88 -8.26
N PHE A 100 -26.12 -2.53 -9.42
CA PHE A 100 -25.85 -3.95 -9.54
C PHE A 100 -24.37 -4.15 -9.85
N ARG A 101 -23.65 -4.90 -9.02
CA ARG A 101 -22.21 -5.14 -9.13
C ARG A 101 -21.93 -6.61 -9.39
N SER A 102 -21.09 -6.93 -10.37
CA SER A 102 -20.72 -8.32 -10.65
C SER A 102 -20.01 -8.96 -9.46
N VAL A 103 -20.49 -10.11 -8.96
CA VAL A 103 -19.79 -10.89 -7.91
C VAL A 103 -18.41 -11.34 -8.40
N ARG A 104 -18.35 -11.83 -9.65
CA ARG A 104 -17.08 -12.23 -10.28
C ARG A 104 -16.42 -11.00 -10.91
N LYS A 105 -15.26 -10.60 -10.37
CA LYS A 105 -14.42 -9.55 -10.93
C LYS A 105 -13.81 -9.95 -12.28
N GLY A 106 -13.85 -9.03 -13.25
CA GLY A 106 -13.18 -9.16 -14.54
C GLY A 106 -11.82 -8.49 -14.49
N PHE A 107 -10.74 -9.27 -14.47
CA PHE A 107 -9.37 -8.73 -14.43
C PHE A 107 -8.98 -8.05 -15.75
N ARG A 108 -9.22 -6.73 -15.85
CA ARG A 108 -8.76 -5.88 -16.97
C ARG A 108 -7.51 -5.05 -16.64
N ILE A 109 -6.99 -5.21 -15.43
CA ILE A 109 -5.86 -4.43 -14.87
C ILE A 109 -4.49 -4.73 -15.50
N LEU A 110 -4.30 -5.90 -16.12
CA LEU A 110 -3.01 -6.25 -16.70
C LEU A 110 -2.88 -5.68 -18.11
N PRO A 111 -1.77 -4.99 -18.43
CA PRO A 111 -1.44 -4.60 -19.80
C PRO A 111 -1.57 -5.77 -20.77
N GLU A 112 -2.04 -5.50 -21.99
CA GLU A 112 -2.38 -6.54 -22.97
C GLU A 112 -1.21 -7.50 -23.27
N GLN A 113 0.03 -7.01 -23.16
CA GLN A 113 1.26 -7.81 -23.28
C GLN A 113 1.36 -9.01 -22.31
N TYR A 114 0.66 -8.96 -21.17
CA TYR A 114 0.63 -10.09 -20.23
C TYR A 114 -0.48 -11.09 -20.53
N ARG A 115 -1.44 -10.77 -21.40
CA ARG A 115 -2.57 -11.65 -21.70
C ARG A 115 -2.08 -12.99 -22.25
N GLY A 116 -2.55 -14.09 -21.64
CA GLY A 116 -2.11 -15.45 -21.99
C GLY A 116 -0.77 -15.89 -21.39
N THR A 117 -0.06 -15.02 -20.66
CA THR A 117 1.15 -15.39 -19.93
C THR A 117 0.83 -15.99 -18.55
N VAL A 118 1.82 -16.62 -17.92
CA VAL A 118 1.72 -17.15 -16.54
C VAL A 118 1.32 -16.06 -15.53
N ILE A 119 1.79 -14.82 -15.72
CA ILE A 119 1.44 -13.69 -14.85
C ILE A 119 -0.07 -13.41 -14.92
N TRP A 120 -0.65 -13.44 -16.12
CA TRP A 120 -2.09 -13.24 -16.30
C TRP A 120 -2.92 -14.33 -15.64
N TYR A 121 -2.47 -15.58 -15.69
CA TYR A 121 -3.15 -16.67 -14.98
C TYR A 121 -3.06 -16.52 -13.46
N ILE A 122 -1.91 -16.11 -12.91
CA ILE A 122 -1.75 -15.89 -11.47
C ILE A 122 -2.66 -14.75 -10.99
N VAL A 123 -2.63 -13.59 -11.64
CA VAL A 123 -3.46 -12.44 -11.25
C VAL A 123 -4.95 -12.75 -11.36
N ARG A 124 -5.38 -13.47 -12.40
CA ARG A 124 -6.78 -13.90 -12.53
C ARG A 124 -7.17 -14.87 -11.41
N ASP A 125 -6.25 -15.74 -11.02
CA ASP A 125 -6.45 -16.76 -10.00
C ASP A 125 -6.54 -16.17 -8.58
N GLU A 126 -5.92 -15.02 -8.33
CA GLU A 126 -6.04 -14.26 -7.07
C GLU A 126 -7.49 -13.89 -6.74
N GLY A 127 -8.40 -13.84 -7.72
CA GLY A 127 -9.83 -13.64 -7.45
C GLY A 127 -10.45 -14.71 -6.54
N SER A 128 -9.84 -15.91 -6.49
CA SER A 128 -10.24 -16.96 -5.55
C SER A 128 -9.97 -16.62 -4.08
N ALA A 129 -9.09 -15.65 -3.80
CA ALA A 129 -8.74 -15.20 -2.45
C ALA A 129 -9.79 -14.29 -1.83
N SER A 130 -10.67 -13.67 -2.63
CA SER A 130 -11.84 -12.93 -2.13
C SER A 130 -12.97 -13.90 -1.80
N HIS A 131 -13.66 -13.65 -0.68
CA HIS A 131 -14.89 -14.38 -0.35
C HIS A 131 -16.00 -13.98 -1.34
N PRO A 132 -16.67 -14.92 -2.04
CA PRO A 132 -17.57 -14.58 -3.14
C PRO A 132 -18.76 -13.72 -2.74
N LEU A 133 -19.22 -13.81 -1.48
CA LEU A 133 -20.35 -13.04 -0.94
C LEU A 133 -19.95 -12.34 0.37
N GLY A 134 -18.71 -11.89 0.47
CA GLY A 134 -18.16 -11.31 1.70
C GLY A 134 -18.92 -10.06 2.14
N ALA A 135 -19.24 -9.18 1.18
CA ALA A 135 -20.00 -7.95 1.42
C ALA A 135 -21.39 -8.21 2.01
N ILE A 136 -22.08 -9.27 1.55
CA ILE A 136 -23.39 -9.70 2.06
C ILE A 136 -23.32 -10.07 3.55
N ALA A 137 -22.27 -10.80 3.95
CA ALA A 137 -22.05 -11.17 5.34
C ALA A 137 -21.52 -10.01 6.20
N ALA A 138 -20.81 -9.05 5.61
CA ALA A 138 -20.30 -7.88 6.32
C ALA A 138 -21.38 -6.85 6.65
N ALA A 139 -22.42 -6.73 5.81
CA ALA A 139 -23.45 -5.69 5.95
C ALA A 139 -24.16 -5.69 7.32
N PRO A 140 -24.69 -6.82 7.86
CA PRO A 140 -25.35 -6.81 9.16
C PRO A 140 -24.42 -6.41 10.33
N ILE A 141 -23.13 -6.73 10.22
CA ILE A 141 -22.12 -6.36 11.22
C ILE A 141 -21.86 -4.85 11.19
N GLN A 142 -21.72 -4.28 9.99
CA GLN A 142 -21.60 -2.83 9.82
C GLN A 142 -22.84 -2.10 10.31
N THR A 143 -24.05 -2.62 10.05
CA THR A 143 -25.30 -2.02 10.56
C THR A 143 -25.29 -1.95 12.08
N ALA A 144 -24.85 -3.01 12.76
CA ALA A 144 -24.75 -3.04 14.22
C ALA A 144 -23.73 -2.02 14.78
N SER A 145 -22.70 -1.68 14.01
CA SER A 145 -21.71 -0.67 14.41
C SER A 145 -22.25 0.78 14.32
N GLY A 146 -23.27 1.01 13.49
CA GLY A 146 -23.88 2.33 13.28
C GLY A 146 -23.21 3.19 12.20
N ILE A 147 -22.31 2.62 11.40
CA ILE A 147 -21.69 3.29 10.25
C ILE A 147 -22.68 3.31 9.08
N LEU A 148 -22.66 4.37 8.26
CA LEU A 148 -23.39 4.40 7.00
C LEU A 148 -22.73 3.47 5.97
N HIS A 149 -23.49 2.53 5.43
CA HIS A 149 -23.02 1.64 4.37
C HIS A 149 -24.22 1.16 3.52
N PRO A 150 -24.00 0.88 2.22
CA PRO A 150 -25.00 0.17 1.43
C PRO A 150 -25.12 -1.28 1.92
N SER A 151 -26.32 -1.86 1.82
CA SER A 151 -26.60 -3.24 2.23
C SER A 151 -26.89 -4.10 0.99
N PRO A 152 -25.87 -4.77 0.42
CA PRO A 152 -26.03 -5.55 -0.79
C PRO A 152 -26.87 -6.81 -0.56
N THR A 153 -27.61 -7.21 -1.59
CA THR A 153 -28.28 -8.52 -1.69
C THR A 153 -27.82 -9.23 -2.95
N VAL A 154 -27.46 -10.52 -2.82
CA VAL A 154 -27.05 -11.31 -3.99
C VAL A 154 -28.26 -11.72 -4.84
N MET A 155 -28.20 -11.43 -6.14
CA MET A 155 -29.26 -11.75 -7.09
C MET A 155 -28.68 -12.12 -8.45
N MET A 156 -29.47 -12.82 -9.26
CA MET A 156 -29.18 -12.98 -10.69
C MET A 156 -29.89 -11.90 -11.50
N MET A 157 -29.15 -11.25 -12.40
CA MET A 157 -29.73 -10.34 -13.38
C MET A 157 -30.57 -11.14 -14.41
N PRO A 158 -31.85 -10.81 -14.62
CA PRO A 158 -32.67 -11.51 -15.60
C PRO A 158 -32.20 -11.21 -17.03
N ASP A 159 -32.56 -12.10 -17.95
CA ASP A 159 -32.48 -11.82 -19.38
C ASP A 159 -33.75 -11.06 -19.82
N ASP A 160 -33.82 -9.76 -19.50
CA ASP A 160 -35.01 -8.92 -19.68
C ASP A 160 -34.77 -7.78 -20.71
N PRO A 161 -35.70 -7.53 -21.65
CA PRO A 161 -35.62 -6.40 -22.59
C PRO A 161 -35.46 -5.01 -21.95
N ILE A 162 -35.89 -4.80 -20.70
CA ILE A 162 -35.73 -3.53 -19.96
C ILE A 162 -34.26 -3.12 -19.87
N LEU A 163 -33.33 -4.10 -19.89
CA LEU A 163 -31.89 -3.84 -19.87
C LEU A 163 -31.36 -3.13 -21.13
N GLY A 164 -32.13 -3.11 -22.23
CA GLY A 164 -31.74 -2.42 -23.46
C GLY A 164 -30.35 -2.83 -23.95
N GLU A 165 -29.47 -1.86 -24.16
CA GLU A 165 -28.09 -2.08 -24.62
C GLU A 165 -27.21 -2.84 -23.62
N PHE A 166 -27.51 -2.75 -22.32
CA PHE A 166 -26.76 -3.40 -21.24
C PHE A 166 -27.05 -4.90 -21.16
N ARG A 167 -28.14 -5.37 -21.79
CA ARG A 167 -28.57 -6.77 -21.78
C ARG A 167 -27.44 -7.72 -22.21
N LYS A 168 -26.66 -7.35 -23.22
CA LYS A 168 -25.56 -8.18 -23.78
C LYS A 168 -24.46 -8.49 -22.76
N ASP A 169 -24.26 -7.59 -21.79
CA ASP A 169 -23.16 -7.65 -20.83
C ASP A 169 -23.61 -8.12 -19.44
N PHE A 170 -24.88 -7.91 -19.09
CA PHE A 170 -25.40 -8.16 -17.74
C PHE A 170 -26.43 -9.30 -17.64
N ALA A 171 -27.11 -9.70 -18.71
CA ALA A 171 -28.11 -10.77 -18.64
C ALA A 171 -27.52 -12.09 -18.13
N GLY A 172 -28.19 -12.72 -17.15
CA GLY A 172 -27.74 -13.97 -16.53
C GLY A 172 -26.52 -13.84 -15.61
N MET A 173 -26.08 -12.61 -15.30
CA MET A 173 -24.95 -12.37 -14.41
C MET A 173 -25.36 -12.52 -12.95
N LEU A 174 -24.54 -13.21 -12.15
CA LEU A 174 -24.60 -13.14 -10.68
C LEU A 174 -23.97 -11.82 -10.19
N GLY A 175 -24.71 -11.07 -9.39
CA GLY A 175 -24.24 -9.82 -8.82
C GLY A 175 -24.88 -9.49 -7.48
N GLU A 176 -24.41 -8.39 -6.92
CA GLU A 176 -24.87 -7.79 -5.69
C GLU A 176 -25.66 -6.53 -6.04
N MET A 177 -26.90 -6.45 -5.57
CA MET A 177 -27.77 -5.30 -5.74
C MET A 177 -27.77 -4.48 -4.44
N GLU A 178 -27.38 -3.22 -4.52
CA GLU A 178 -27.28 -2.32 -3.37
C GLU A 178 -27.75 -0.90 -3.72
N GLN A 179 -28.26 -0.17 -2.73
CA GLN A 179 -28.59 1.25 -2.94
C GLN A 179 -27.30 2.01 -3.22
N HIS A 180 -27.28 2.85 -4.26
CA HIS A 180 -26.08 3.60 -4.62
C HIS A 180 -25.99 4.87 -3.77
N PRO A 181 -24.90 5.08 -2.99
CA PRO A 181 -24.80 6.26 -2.14
C PRO A 181 -24.47 7.54 -2.94
N GLU A 182 -25.51 8.17 -3.48
CA GLU A 182 -25.44 9.47 -4.17
C GLU A 182 -26.70 10.31 -3.90
N LYS A 183 -26.64 11.59 -4.26
CA LYS A 183 -27.81 12.47 -4.35
C LYS A 183 -28.20 12.58 -5.83
N PRO A 184 -29.27 11.92 -6.29
CA PRO A 184 -29.75 12.08 -7.67
C PRO A 184 -30.29 13.50 -7.90
N GLU A 185 -30.30 13.96 -9.17
CA GLU A 185 -30.89 15.26 -9.54
C GLU A 185 -32.38 15.35 -9.15
N LYS A 186 -33.08 14.22 -9.26
CA LYS A 186 -34.48 14.03 -8.87
C LYS A 186 -34.59 12.74 -8.08
N GLY A 187 -35.02 12.81 -6.83
CA GLY A 187 -35.16 11.63 -5.99
C GLY A 187 -34.70 11.86 -4.55
N LYS A 188 -34.55 10.77 -3.82
CA LYS A 188 -34.07 10.76 -2.43
C LYS A 188 -32.60 10.38 -2.40
N ALA A 189 -31.80 11.13 -1.67
CA ALA A 189 -30.42 10.75 -1.41
C ALA A 189 -30.37 9.52 -0.48
N PHE A 190 -29.26 8.78 -0.53
CA PHE A 190 -29.02 7.70 0.41
C PHE A 190 -29.07 8.20 1.87
N ALA A 191 -29.72 7.41 2.73
CA ALA A 191 -29.97 7.73 4.14
C ALA A 191 -30.65 9.10 4.38
N ASP A 192 -31.37 9.65 3.41
CA ASP A 192 -31.99 10.98 3.47
C ASP A 192 -30.97 12.13 3.71
N ALA A 193 -29.72 11.95 3.29
CA ALA A 193 -28.69 12.99 3.36
C ALA A 193 -29.08 14.23 2.51
N GLU A 194 -28.66 15.42 2.95
CA GLU A 194 -28.86 16.64 2.16
C GLU A 194 -27.87 16.68 0.99
N ASN A 195 -26.66 16.16 1.15
CA ASN A 195 -25.69 16.06 0.06
C ASN A 195 -24.78 14.84 0.24
N ILE A 196 -24.29 14.29 -0.88
CA ILE A 196 -23.31 13.19 -0.87
C ILE A 196 -22.24 13.48 -1.93
N ILE A 197 -20.98 13.47 -1.51
CA ILE A 197 -19.83 13.71 -2.38
C ILE A 197 -18.81 12.56 -2.31
N GLY A 198 -17.93 12.48 -3.31
CA GLY A 198 -16.78 11.58 -3.28
C GLY A 198 -15.58 12.18 -2.54
N SER A 199 -14.58 11.35 -2.24
CA SER A 199 -13.37 11.79 -1.53
C SER A 199 -12.60 12.89 -2.26
N ASP A 200 -12.50 12.89 -3.59
CA ASP A 200 -11.83 13.97 -4.33
C ASP A 200 -12.46 15.35 -4.06
N SER A 201 -13.80 15.41 -4.09
CA SER A 201 -14.53 16.65 -3.77
C SER A 201 -14.38 17.01 -2.30
N LEU A 202 -14.45 16.04 -1.38
CA LEU A 202 -14.21 16.30 0.04
C LEU A 202 -12.81 16.87 0.26
N LEU A 203 -11.79 16.25 -0.32
CA LEU A 203 -10.40 16.67 -0.22
C LEU A 203 -10.24 18.11 -0.70
N ALA A 204 -10.81 18.46 -1.84
CA ALA A 204 -10.84 19.85 -2.32
C ALA A 204 -11.46 20.81 -1.29
N HIS A 205 -12.60 20.44 -0.68
CA HIS A 205 -13.25 21.27 0.35
C HIS A 205 -12.41 21.43 1.62
N ILE A 206 -11.93 20.34 2.22
CA ILE A 206 -11.13 20.41 3.47
C ILE A 206 -9.76 21.04 3.24
N ASN A 207 -9.33 21.13 1.98
CA ASN A 207 -8.07 21.77 1.63
C ASN A 207 -8.18 23.28 1.57
N THR A 208 -9.35 23.84 1.23
CA THR A 208 -9.55 25.29 1.06
C THR A 208 -10.36 25.94 2.18
N ASP A 209 -11.19 25.16 2.89
CA ASP A 209 -12.14 25.67 3.88
C ASP A 209 -11.85 25.12 5.29
N SER A 210 -11.68 26.04 6.25
CA SER A 210 -11.43 25.73 7.64
C SER A 210 -12.67 25.25 8.41
N GLN A 211 -13.86 25.36 7.83
CA GLN A 211 -15.12 24.85 8.39
C GLN A 211 -15.56 23.52 7.78
N ALA A 212 -15.03 23.16 6.61
CA ALA A 212 -15.27 21.84 6.01
C ALA A 212 -14.57 20.75 6.83
N ARG A 213 -15.32 20.02 7.66
CA ARG A 213 -14.76 18.98 8.55
C ARG A 213 -15.42 17.64 8.31
N VAL A 214 -14.70 16.57 8.64
CA VAL A 214 -15.20 15.19 8.63
C VAL A 214 -15.61 14.80 10.04
N ASP A 215 -16.60 13.93 10.15
CA ASP A 215 -16.88 13.22 11.39
C ASP A 215 -15.79 12.16 11.62
N ALA A 216 -14.70 12.59 12.26
CA ALA A 216 -13.53 11.75 12.50
C ALA A 216 -13.85 10.54 13.38
N LEU A 217 -14.83 10.63 14.29
CA LEU A 217 -15.20 9.53 15.18
C LEU A 217 -15.95 8.43 14.42
N ASN A 218 -16.90 8.80 13.58
CA ASN A 218 -17.58 7.84 12.70
C ASN A 218 -16.62 7.26 11.65
N PHE A 219 -15.64 8.05 11.17
CA PHE A 219 -14.59 7.53 10.29
C PHE A 219 -13.68 6.54 11.00
N LEU A 220 -13.27 6.82 12.24
CA LEU A 220 -12.51 5.87 13.04
C LEU A 220 -13.28 4.57 13.29
N THR A 221 -14.59 4.69 13.57
CA THR A 221 -15.48 3.52 13.73
C THR A 221 -15.45 2.65 12.49
N ALA A 222 -15.45 3.25 11.30
CA ALA A 222 -15.32 2.53 10.04
C ALA A 222 -13.95 1.88 9.84
N VAL A 223 -12.86 2.59 10.11
CA VAL A 223 -11.50 2.06 10.03
C VAL A 223 -11.31 0.86 10.96
N GLU A 224 -11.83 0.91 12.19
CA GLU A 224 -11.75 -0.23 13.12
C GLU A 224 -12.67 -1.38 12.72
N MET A 225 -13.81 -1.10 12.08
CA MET A 225 -14.65 -2.12 11.45
C MET A 225 -13.88 -2.82 10.31
N ASP A 226 -13.08 -2.08 9.55
CA ASP A 226 -12.24 -2.62 8.48
C ASP A 226 -11.14 -3.53 9.03
N LEU A 227 -10.58 -3.21 10.21
CA LEU A 227 -9.71 -4.11 10.94
C LEU A 227 -10.46 -5.42 11.22
N ILE A 228 -11.64 -5.40 11.86
CA ILE A 228 -12.40 -6.61 12.19
C ILE A 228 -12.69 -7.45 10.93
N LEU A 229 -13.14 -6.82 9.84
CA LEU A 229 -13.48 -7.49 8.59
C LEU A 229 -12.25 -7.94 7.78
N GLY A 230 -11.07 -7.43 8.12
CA GLY A 230 -9.82 -7.69 7.40
C GLY A 230 -9.91 -7.19 5.97
N ASP A 231 -10.43 -5.98 5.80
CA ASP A 231 -10.64 -5.35 4.52
C ASP A 231 -9.36 -4.63 4.05
N ASN A 232 -8.72 -5.15 3.01
CA ASN A 232 -7.38 -4.71 2.61
C ASN A 232 -7.38 -3.72 1.44
N ASP A 233 -8.54 -3.15 1.12
CA ASP A 233 -8.71 -2.23 -0.01
C ASP A 233 -9.53 -1.00 0.42
N ARG A 234 -8.87 -0.05 1.10
CA ARG A 234 -9.53 1.12 1.71
C ARG A 234 -8.97 2.45 1.19
N HIS A 235 -8.72 2.52 -0.12
CA HIS A 235 -8.32 3.75 -0.79
C HIS A 235 -9.47 4.79 -0.84
N PRO A 236 -9.21 6.08 -1.16
CA PRO A 236 -10.20 7.16 -1.08
C PRO A 236 -11.52 6.92 -1.85
N ASP A 237 -11.54 6.15 -2.94
CA ASP A 237 -12.79 5.87 -3.69
C ASP A 237 -13.75 4.95 -2.96
N GLN A 238 -13.25 4.25 -1.94
CA GLN A 238 -14.01 3.35 -1.08
C GLN A 238 -14.85 4.10 -0.03
N TRP A 239 -14.85 5.43 -0.11
CA TRP A 239 -15.57 6.34 0.75
C TRP A 239 -16.46 7.29 -0.06
N LYS A 240 -17.72 7.42 0.37
CA LYS A 240 -18.56 8.58 0.07
C LYS A 240 -18.77 9.37 1.35
N TRP A 241 -19.21 10.61 1.21
CA TRP A 241 -19.31 11.54 2.33
C TRP A 241 -20.67 12.19 2.31
N ALA A 242 -21.51 11.84 3.29
CA ALA A 242 -22.82 12.42 3.49
C ALA A 242 -22.73 13.69 4.33
N ARG A 243 -23.57 14.67 4.04
CA ARG A 243 -23.85 15.79 4.93
C ARG A 243 -25.33 15.78 5.27
N PHE A 244 -25.63 15.80 6.56
CA PHE A 244 -27.00 15.87 7.07
C PHE A 244 -27.37 17.30 7.46
N GLY A 245 -28.61 17.69 7.14
CA GLY A 245 -29.13 19.03 7.43
C GLY A 245 -28.65 20.11 6.46
N LYS A 246 -29.30 21.28 6.53
CA LYS A 246 -29.09 22.41 5.62
C LYS A 246 -28.00 23.40 6.06
N LYS A 247 -27.25 23.07 7.10
CA LYS A 247 -26.18 23.95 7.62
C LYS A 247 -24.86 23.57 6.96
N ASP A 248 -24.18 24.55 6.38
CA ASP A 248 -22.88 24.36 5.73
C ASP A 248 -21.74 23.97 6.70
N GLU A 249 -21.98 24.07 8.00
CA GLU A 249 -21.05 23.70 9.08
C GLU A 249 -21.16 22.23 9.53
N ALA A 250 -22.18 21.48 9.08
CA ALA A 250 -22.33 20.09 9.48
C ALA A 250 -21.13 19.25 8.98
N PRO A 251 -20.55 18.38 9.82
CA PRO A 251 -19.44 17.54 9.42
C PRO A 251 -19.88 16.55 8.34
N TRP A 252 -18.95 16.20 7.47
CA TRP A 252 -19.11 15.15 6.47
C TRP A 252 -18.97 13.79 7.13
N GLU A 253 -20.05 13.02 7.14
CA GLU A 253 -20.10 11.66 7.68
C GLU A 253 -19.66 10.65 6.62
N PRO A 254 -18.80 9.68 6.97
CA PRO A 254 -18.33 8.68 6.03
C PRO A 254 -19.41 7.64 5.73
N ILE A 255 -19.52 7.30 4.45
CA ILE A 255 -20.26 6.14 3.97
C ILE A 255 -19.22 5.15 3.44
N ALA A 256 -19.08 4.02 4.12
CA ALA A 256 -18.17 2.96 3.69
C ALA A 256 -18.79 2.19 2.53
N VAL A 257 -18.21 2.30 1.34
CA VAL A 257 -18.71 1.62 0.14
C VAL A 257 -17.78 0.47 -0.26
N ASP A 258 -18.30 -0.40 -1.14
CA ASP A 258 -17.53 -1.40 -1.87
C ASP A 258 -16.70 -2.34 -0.98
N ARG A 259 -17.39 -3.32 -0.39
CA ARG A 259 -16.85 -4.28 0.58
C ARG A 259 -16.38 -5.58 -0.06
N ASP A 260 -15.86 -5.53 -1.29
CA ASP A 260 -15.53 -6.73 -2.07
C ASP A 260 -14.17 -7.38 -1.71
N LYS A 261 -13.42 -6.73 -0.81
CA LYS A 261 -12.12 -7.17 -0.26
C LYS A 261 -12.17 -7.46 1.25
N VAL A 262 -13.36 -7.64 1.83
CA VAL A 262 -13.50 -8.23 3.17
C VAL A 262 -13.14 -9.71 3.15
N PHE A 263 -12.63 -10.21 4.28
CA PHE A 263 -12.27 -11.62 4.49
C PHE A 263 -11.21 -12.16 3.52
N VAL A 264 -10.43 -11.32 2.86
CA VAL A 264 -9.45 -11.74 1.85
C VAL A 264 -8.41 -12.69 2.44
N SER A 265 -8.14 -13.79 1.73
CA SER A 265 -7.26 -14.86 2.20
C SER A 265 -6.35 -15.38 1.09
N TYR A 266 -5.13 -14.81 0.99
CA TYR A 266 -4.09 -15.31 0.08
C TYR A 266 -3.31 -16.47 0.70
N GLY A 267 -3.50 -17.68 0.17
CA GLY A 267 -2.82 -18.91 0.59
C GLY A 267 -1.79 -19.44 -0.42
N GLY A 268 -1.12 -20.54 -0.07
CA GLY A 268 -0.19 -21.25 -0.94
C GLY A 268 1.27 -20.78 -0.83
N LEU A 269 2.18 -21.62 -1.33
CA LEU A 269 3.63 -21.38 -1.25
C LEU A 269 4.05 -20.12 -2.02
N LEU A 270 3.51 -19.89 -3.21
CA LEU A 270 3.91 -18.75 -4.03
C LEU A 270 3.52 -17.42 -3.39
N MET A 271 2.28 -17.31 -2.90
CA MET A 271 1.81 -16.11 -2.20
C MET A 271 2.54 -15.89 -0.88
N SER A 272 2.89 -16.97 -0.16
CA SER A 272 3.70 -16.88 1.06
C SER A 272 5.10 -16.32 0.80
N MET A 273 5.73 -16.67 -0.34
CA MET A 273 7.00 -16.07 -0.76
C MET A 273 6.81 -14.63 -1.25
N ALA A 274 5.77 -14.38 -2.05
CA ALA A 274 5.45 -13.04 -2.57
C ALA A 274 5.17 -12.04 -1.45
N ARG A 275 4.55 -12.48 -0.34
CA ARG A 275 4.27 -11.66 0.85
C ARG A 275 5.53 -11.01 1.45
N LEU A 276 6.70 -11.61 1.26
CA LEU A 276 7.97 -11.02 1.71
C LEU A 276 8.33 -9.73 0.96
N ALA A 277 7.82 -9.57 -0.26
CA ALA A 277 8.00 -8.38 -1.09
C ALA A 277 6.73 -7.51 -1.15
N ILE A 278 5.56 -8.12 -1.03
CA ILE A 278 4.23 -7.47 -1.09
C ILE A 278 3.46 -7.83 0.20
N PRO A 279 3.71 -7.12 1.33
CA PRO A 279 3.11 -7.44 2.61
C PRO A 279 1.58 -7.44 2.61
N SER A 280 0.95 -6.68 1.71
CA SER A 280 -0.51 -6.57 1.56
C SER A 280 -1.22 -7.85 1.09
N LEU A 281 -0.46 -8.90 0.71
CA LEU A 281 -0.97 -10.25 0.47
C LEU A 281 -1.36 -10.95 1.79
N VAL A 282 -2.25 -10.32 2.56
CA VAL A 282 -2.68 -10.75 3.90
C VAL A 282 -3.59 -11.99 3.87
N THR A 283 -3.76 -12.62 5.02
CA THR A 283 -4.66 -13.76 5.18
C THR A 283 -5.67 -13.49 6.28
N PHE A 284 -6.96 -13.64 6.00
CA PHE A 284 -8.01 -13.52 7.00
C PHE A 284 -8.01 -14.70 7.97
N THR A 285 -7.49 -14.44 9.17
CA THR A 285 -7.41 -15.41 10.28
C THR A 285 -8.04 -14.83 11.55
N ASP A 286 -8.14 -15.64 12.58
CA ASP A 286 -8.50 -15.22 13.95
C ASP A 286 -7.52 -14.16 14.51
N LYS A 287 -6.30 -14.07 13.96
CA LYS A 287 -5.30 -13.07 14.31
C LYS A 287 -5.18 -11.97 13.26
N TYR A 288 -4.86 -10.78 13.74
CA TYR A 288 -4.61 -9.62 12.89
C TYR A 288 -3.21 -9.68 12.26
N PRO A 289 -3.08 -9.36 10.96
CA PRO A 289 -1.78 -9.07 10.37
C PRO A 289 -1.20 -7.76 10.92
N ASP A 290 -0.05 -7.37 10.40
CA ASP A 290 0.45 -6.00 10.56
C ASP A 290 -0.57 -5.00 9.94
N PRO A 291 -1.06 -4.01 10.71
CA PRO A 291 -1.95 -2.99 10.17
C PRO A 291 -1.39 -2.23 8.96
N GLN A 292 -0.06 -2.01 8.89
CA GLN A 292 0.54 -1.36 7.71
C GLN A 292 0.41 -2.19 6.44
N ALA A 293 0.45 -3.52 6.59
CA ALA A 293 0.22 -4.43 5.48
C ALA A 293 -1.25 -4.47 5.08
N LEU A 294 -2.17 -4.44 6.05
CA LEU A 294 -3.61 -4.43 5.78
C LEU A 294 -4.06 -3.12 5.11
N PHE A 295 -3.57 -1.98 5.59
CA PHE A 295 -3.96 -0.64 5.15
C PHE A 295 -2.90 0.06 4.30
N SER A 296 -2.18 -0.70 3.47
CA SER A 296 -1.10 -0.18 2.64
C SER A 296 -1.53 0.94 1.68
N ASN A 297 -2.82 0.98 1.29
CA ASN A 297 -3.40 1.99 0.41
C ASN A 297 -4.30 3.02 1.13
N ALA A 298 -4.48 2.93 2.45
CA ALA A 298 -5.32 3.84 3.23
C ALA A 298 -4.52 4.77 4.15
N GLY A 299 -3.29 4.39 4.53
CA GLY A 299 -2.57 5.03 5.63
C GLY A 299 -2.43 6.56 5.55
N GLU A 300 -2.15 7.15 4.39
CA GLU A 300 -2.04 8.62 4.28
C GLU A 300 -3.40 9.32 4.39
N PHE A 301 -4.44 8.71 3.83
CA PHE A 301 -5.81 9.19 3.94
C PHE A 301 -6.29 9.14 5.40
N ASP A 302 -6.04 8.03 6.08
CA ASP A 302 -6.38 7.85 7.50
C ASP A 302 -5.67 8.86 8.39
N ARG A 303 -4.37 9.14 8.15
CA ARG A 303 -3.63 10.18 8.87
C ARG A 303 -4.30 11.54 8.74
N ARG A 304 -4.74 11.90 7.53
CA ARG A 304 -5.41 13.18 7.28
C ARG A 304 -6.75 13.27 8.00
N MET A 305 -7.59 12.24 7.89
CA MET A 305 -8.95 12.28 8.46
C MET A 305 -8.97 12.12 9.98
N LEU A 306 -8.02 11.37 10.54
CA LEU A 306 -7.97 11.06 11.98
C LEU A 306 -7.03 11.99 12.77
N GLN A 307 -6.42 13.00 12.14
CA GLN A 307 -5.40 13.87 12.77
C GLN A 307 -5.85 14.52 14.08
N GLY A 308 -7.15 14.75 14.26
CA GLY A 308 -7.71 15.36 15.46
C GLY A 308 -7.91 14.42 16.65
N LEU A 309 -7.85 13.10 16.47
CA LEU A 309 -8.22 12.14 17.50
C LEU A 309 -7.03 11.70 18.36
N ASP A 310 -7.20 11.76 19.68
CA ASP A 310 -6.23 11.26 20.66
C ASP A 310 -6.46 9.76 20.97
N LYS A 311 -5.62 9.17 21.83
CA LYS A 311 -5.76 7.75 22.17
C LYS A 311 -7.07 7.44 22.91
N THR A 312 -7.58 8.38 23.70
CA THR A 312 -8.85 8.23 24.43
C THR A 312 -10.02 8.04 23.47
N ALA A 313 -10.06 8.81 22.38
CA ALA A 313 -11.07 8.65 21.33
C ALA A 313 -11.02 7.26 20.70
N TRP A 314 -9.81 6.74 20.43
CA TRP A 314 -9.62 5.37 19.92
C TRP A 314 -10.09 4.31 20.91
N ASP A 315 -9.64 4.35 22.17
CA ASP A 315 -10.09 3.41 23.21
C ASP A 315 -11.62 3.38 23.36
N SER A 316 -12.28 4.53 23.19
CA SER A 316 -13.74 4.67 23.26
C SER A 316 -14.44 3.99 22.08
N VAL A 317 -13.96 4.20 20.85
CA VAL A 317 -14.50 3.56 19.64
C VAL A 317 -14.32 2.04 19.71
N GLU A 318 -13.13 1.58 20.09
CA GLU A 318 -12.82 0.16 20.29
C GLU A 318 -13.82 -0.50 21.25
N THR A 319 -14.02 0.13 22.42
CA THR A 319 -14.94 -0.36 23.46
C THR A 319 -16.38 -0.43 22.95
N SER A 320 -16.83 0.62 22.24
CA SER A 320 -18.18 0.70 21.67
C SER A 320 -18.41 -0.40 20.62
N LEU A 321 -17.45 -0.62 19.72
CA LEU A 321 -17.54 -1.66 18.69
C LEU A 321 -17.59 -3.06 19.29
N MET A 322 -16.73 -3.35 20.27
CA MET A 322 -16.71 -4.64 20.95
C MET A 322 -18.03 -4.95 21.66
N GLN A 323 -18.74 -3.93 22.17
CA GLN A 323 -20.05 -4.09 22.81
C GLN A 323 -21.20 -4.26 21.81
N ARG A 324 -21.19 -3.54 20.69
CA ARG A 324 -22.25 -3.59 19.67
C ARG A 324 -22.19 -4.86 18.82
N ILE A 325 -20.98 -5.34 18.51
CA ILE A 325 -20.77 -6.52 17.67
C ILE A 325 -20.82 -7.78 18.54
N THR A 326 -22.02 -8.12 19.02
CA THR A 326 -22.20 -9.31 19.86
C THR A 326 -22.01 -10.60 19.06
N ASP A 327 -21.86 -11.73 19.76
CA ASP A 327 -21.85 -13.05 19.14
C ASP A 327 -23.09 -13.29 18.28
N GLN A 328 -24.25 -12.84 18.76
CA GLN A 328 -25.52 -12.96 18.04
C GLN A 328 -25.52 -12.13 16.75
N VAL A 329 -24.94 -10.92 16.75
CA VAL A 329 -24.79 -10.12 15.53
C VAL A 329 -23.94 -10.86 14.50
N ILE A 330 -22.79 -11.41 14.92
CA ILE A 330 -21.89 -12.17 14.04
C ILE A 330 -22.58 -13.43 13.50
N ASP A 331 -23.23 -14.20 14.37
CA ASP A 331 -23.88 -15.45 13.98
C ASP A 331 -25.06 -15.19 13.04
N ASN A 332 -25.88 -14.16 13.31
CA ASN A 332 -26.97 -13.75 12.43
C ASN A 332 -26.45 -13.26 11.07
N ALA A 333 -25.34 -12.52 11.05
CA ALA A 333 -24.72 -12.07 9.80
C ALA A 333 -24.33 -13.24 8.90
N MET A 334 -23.92 -14.37 9.47
CA MET A 334 -23.58 -15.56 8.68
C MET A 334 -24.81 -16.26 8.07
N THR A 335 -26.01 -16.00 8.58
CA THR A 335 -27.26 -16.58 8.04
C THR A 335 -27.70 -15.93 6.73
N THR A 336 -27.14 -14.77 6.37
CA THR A 336 -27.39 -14.12 5.07
C THR A 336 -26.67 -14.83 3.93
N LEU A 337 -25.68 -15.68 4.24
CA LEU A 337 -24.98 -16.50 3.26
C LEU A 337 -25.81 -17.72 2.86
N PRO A 338 -25.66 -18.23 1.61
CA PRO A 338 -26.35 -19.44 1.18
C PRO A 338 -26.09 -20.63 2.13
N PRO A 339 -27.10 -21.48 2.43
CA PRO A 339 -26.93 -22.65 3.30
C PRO A 339 -25.81 -23.60 2.87
N ALA A 340 -25.51 -23.65 1.57
CA ALA A 340 -24.39 -24.42 1.03
C ALA A 340 -23.02 -23.98 1.59
N TYR A 341 -22.90 -22.78 2.14
CA TYR A 341 -21.68 -22.25 2.75
C TYR A 341 -21.59 -22.49 4.27
N ALA A 342 -22.55 -23.20 4.87
CA ALA A 342 -22.66 -23.32 6.33
C ALA A 342 -21.39 -23.75 7.07
N ALA A 343 -20.54 -24.60 6.46
CA ALA A 343 -19.26 -24.97 7.05
C ALA A 343 -18.29 -23.78 7.14
N ASN A 344 -18.15 -23.02 6.04
CA ASN A 344 -17.35 -21.81 6.02
C ASN A 344 -17.94 -20.71 6.91
N SER A 345 -19.26 -20.53 6.90
CA SER A 345 -19.97 -19.59 7.77
C SER A 345 -19.61 -19.79 9.25
N ARG A 346 -19.58 -21.03 9.75
CA ARG A 346 -19.16 -21.33 11.14
C ARG A 346 -17.70 -20.95 11.41
N THR A 347 -16.80 -21.27 10.47
CA THR A 347 -15.39 -20.89 10.60
C THR A 347 -15.19 -19.38 10.56
N LEU A 348 -15.93 -18.68 9.68
CA LEU A 348 -15.88 -17.23 9.54
C LEU A 348 -16.40 -16.53 10.79
N ALA A 349 -17.53 -16.98 11.36
CA ALA A 349 -18.04 -16.48 12.64
C ALA A 349 -17.02 -16.65 13.77
N ALA A 350 -16.40 -17.83 13.90
CA ALA A 350 -15.38 -18.07 14.93
C ALA A 350 -14.18 -17.12 14.79
N LYS A 351 -13.69 -16.89 13.57
CA LYS A 351 -12.63 -15.91 13.30
C LYS A 351 -13.07 -14.49 13.66
N LEU A 352 -14.27 -14.07 13.26
CA LEU A 352 -14.80 -12.74 13.54
C LEU A 352 -14.93 -12.46 15.05
N LYS A 353 -15.41 -13.45 15.83
CA LYS A 353 -15.49 -13.35 17.29
C LYS A 353 -14.11 -13.17 17.90
N ALA A 354 -13.15 -14.01 17.53
CA ALA A 354 -11.77 -13.90 17.99
C ALA A 354 -11.12 -12.56 17.61
N ARG A 355 -11.40 -12.05 16.39
CA ARG A 355 -10.93 -10.74 15.93
C ARG A 355 -11.54 -9.61 16.74
N ARG A 356 -12.86 -9.58 16.94
CA ARG A 356 -13.51 -8.59 17.80
C ARG A 356 -12.87 -8.56 19.19
N ASP A 357 -12.67 -9.73 19.80
CA ASP A 357 -12.08 -9.83 21.14
C ASP A 357 -10.60 -9.35 21.18
N GLY A 358 -9.90 -9.42 20.04
CA GLY A 358 -8.53 -8.94 19.87
C GLY A 358 -8.40 -7.51 19.30
N LEU A 359 -9.50 -6.78 19.08
CA LEU A 359 -9.51 -5.48 18.39
C LEU A 359 -8.57 -4.46 19.05
N ARG A 360 -8.66 -4.31 20.37
CA ARG A 360 -7.84 -3.36 21.14
C ARG A 360 -6.35 -3.46 20.82
N GLY A 361 -5.84 -4.69 20.79
CA GLY A 361 -4.42 -4.91 20.54
C GLY A 361 -3.96 -4.53 19.13
N VAL A 362 -4.83 -4.63 18.12
CA VAL A 362 -4.49 -4.21 16.74
C VAL A 362 -4.71 -2.71 16.54
N ALA A 363 -5.76 -2.13 17.13
CA ALA A 363 -6.03 -0.70 17.10
C ALA A 363 -4.88 0.08 17.76
N ASP A 364 -4.37 -0.38 18.90
CA ASP A 364 -3.18 0.18 19.56
C ASP A 364 -1.94 0.20 18.66
N ARG A 365 -1.72 -0.89 17.91
CA ARG A 365 -0.60 -0.96 16.95
C ARG A 365 -0.82 0.03 15.82
N TYR A 366 -2.03 0.08 15.27
CA TYR A 366 -2.33 0.98 14.17
C TYR A 366 -2.21 2.46 14.58
N TYR A 367 -2.74 2.84 15.75
CA TYR A 367 -2.57 4.15 16.35
C TYR A 367 -1.10 4.56 16.42
N LYS A 368 -0.23 3.67 16.94
CA LYS A 368 1.21 3.93 17.03
C LYS A 368 1.83 4.11 15.64
N GLU A 369 1.44 3.32 14.65
CA GLU A 369 1.96 3.46 13.29
C GLU A 369 1.51 4.76 12.60
N LEU A 370 0.28 5.21 12.85
CA LEU A 370 -0.23 6.49 12.34
C LEU A 370 0.48 7.68 12.98
N TRP A 371 0.60 7.68 14.31
CA TRP A 371 1.00 8.86 15.09
C TRP A 371 2.45 8.87 15.57
N ARG A 372 3.25 7.87 15.22
CA ARG A 372 4.71 7.90 15.42
C ARG A 372 5.33 9.12 14.76
N VAL A 373 4.86 9.49 13.58
CA VAL A 373 5.16 10.77 12.91
C VAL A 373 3.82 11.41 12.59
N ALA A 374 3.47 12.44 13.34
CA ALA A 374 2.20 13.13 13.22
C ALA A 374 2.29 14.22 12.15
N ASP A 375 1.58 14.03 11.04
CA ASP A 375 1.41 15.06 10.02
C ASP A 375 0.08 15.76 10.27
N ILE A 376 0.16 17.07 10.44
CA ILE A 376 -0.99 17.95 10.68
C ILE A 376 -1.06 18.88 9.48
N HIS A 377 -2.15 18.79 8.74
CA HIS A 377 -2.37 19.61 7.55
C HIS A 377 -3.36 20.73 7.85
N GLY A 378 -2.97 21.95 7.51
CA GLY A 378 -3.82 23.14 7.47
C GLY A 378 -4.68 23.20 6.20
N THR A 379 -5.12 24.41 5.87
CA THR A 379 -5.83 24.72 4.62
C THR A 379 -5.01 25.64 3.71
N ASP A 380 -5.50 25.98 2.52
CA ASP A 380 -4.88 26.98 1.65
C ASP A 380 -5.26 28.43 2.05
N ALA A 381 -6.02 28.60 3.14
CA ALA A 381 -6.34 29.92 3.70
C ALA A 381 -5.27 30.38 4.70
N ALA A 382 -5.22 31.68 4.99
CA ALA A 382 -4.31 32.22 6.00
C ALA A 382 -4.67 31.68 7.41
N GLU A 383 -3.68 31.06 8.05
CA GLU A 383 -3.85 30.37 9.32
C GLU A 383 -2.82 30.75 10.38
N GLN A 384 -3.19 30.53 11.64
CA GLN A 384 -2.30 30.68 12.78
C GLN A 384 -2.13 29.34 13.51
N ALA A 385 -0.92 28.81 13.50
CA ALA A 385 -0.51 27.66 14.29
C ALA A 385 0.16 28.09 15.60
N THR A 386 -0.36 27.60 16.71
CA THR A 386 0.24 27.78 18.03
C THR A 386 0.69 26.43 18.56
N VAL A 387 1.97 26.31 18.88
CA VAL A 387 2.58 25.09 19.41
C VAL A 387 3.17 25.37 20.78
N VAL A 388 2.61 24.73 21.81
CA VAL A 388 3.03 24.91 23.20
C VAL A 388 3.69 23.64 23.71
N ARG A 389 4.96 23.73 24.10
CA ARG A 389 5.65 22.66 24.85
C ARG A 389 5.25 22.76 26.32
N SER A 390 4.07 22.23 26.64
CA SER A 390 3.39 22.42 27.93
C SER A 390 3.95 21.57 29.07
N GLY A 391 4.82 20.60 28.77
CA GLY A 391 5.53 19.79 29.76
C GLY A 391 6.60 18.91 29.11
N ASP A 392 7.39 18.22 29.92
CA ASP A 392 8.42 17.31 29.42
C ASP A 392 7.79 16.19 28.58
N GLY A 393 8.08 16.18 27.29
CA GLY A 393 7.49 15.24 26.33
C GLY A 393 6.02 15.49 25.97
N ILE A 394 5.45 16.66 26.31
CA ILE A 394 4.07 17.03 25.98
C ILE A 394 4.10 18.25 25.05
N VAL A 395 3.39 18.15 23.92
CA VAL A 395 3.25 19.24 22.94
C VAL A 395 1.78 19.42 22.60
N ASP A 396 1.24 20.60 22.86
CA ASP A 396 -0.11 21.00 22.46
C ASP A 396 -0.03 21.79 21.16
N VAL A 397 -0.82 21.40 20.16
CA VAL A 397 -0.90 22.07 18.86
C VAL A 397 -2.31 22.57 18.63
N GLN A 398 -2.45 23.85 18.27
CA GLN A 398 -3.71 24.47 17.87
C GLN A 398 -3.54 25.15 16.51
N ILE A 399 -4.51 24.99 15.61
CA ILE A 399 -4.58 25.74 14.35
C ILE A 399 -5.89 26.52 14.31
N ARG A 400 -5.77 27.80 13.97
CA ARG A 400 -6.88 28.74 13.83
C ARG A 400 -6.92 29.32 12.42
N SER A 401 -8.12 29.53 11.93
CA SER A 401 -8.35 30.37 10.75
C SER A 401 -9.15 31.58 11.24
N ALA A 402 -8.64 32.78 10.96
CA ALA A 402 -9.06 34.00 11.66
C ALA A 402 -9.07 33.78 13.19
N ASP A 403 -10.16 34.16 13.87
CA ASP A 403 -10.29 34.02 15.32
C ASP A 403 -10.89 32.68 15.78
N ALA A 404 -11.14 31.70 14.88
CA ALA A 404 -11.75 30.42 15.24
C ALA A 404 -10.73 29.26 15.20
N ALA A 405 -10.57 28.56 16.33
CA ALA A 405 -9.79 27.33 16.38
C ALA A 405 -10.62 26.16 15.83
N TYR A 406 -10.10 25.46 14.83
CA TYR A 406 -10.76 24.29 14.25
C TYR A 406 -10.00 22.99 14.51
N PHE A 407 -8.73 23.08 14.91
CA PHE A 407 -7.89 21.95 15.25
C PHE A 407 -7.20 22.21 16.58
N SER A 408 -7.23 21.23 17.47
CA SER A 408 -6.54 21.26 18.74
C SER A 408 -6.21 19.82 19.15
N ARG A 409 -4.94 19.51 19.39
CA ARG A 409 -4.53 18.18 19.84
C ARG A 409 -3.30 18.25 20.73
N ARG A 410 -3.33 17.42 21.78
CA ARG A 410 -2.18 17.12 22.63
C ARG A 410 -1.43 15.90 22.11
N PHE A 411 -0.11 16.02 22.00
CA PHE A 411 0.78 14.93 21.62
C PHE A 411 1.70 14.57 22.79
N LEU A 412 1.92 13.26 22.94
CA LEU A 412 2.77 12.69 23.98
C LEU A 412 3.99 12.02 23.33
N LEU A 413 5.17 12.24 23.89
CA LEU A 413 6.43 11.69 23.38
C LEU A 413 6.45 10.15 23.42
N ALA A 414 5.64 9.54 24.30
CA ALA A 414 5.46 8.10 24.36
C ALA A 414 4.91 7.53 23.04
N ASP A 415 4.05 8.29 22.36
CA ASP A 415 3.34 7.86 21.16
C ASP A 415 3.91 8.50 19.88
N THR A 416 4.39 9.75 19.98
CA THR A 416 4.79 10.58 18.84
C THR A 416 6.28 10.93 18.90
N ARG A 417 7.02 10.56 17.85
CA ARG A 417 8.47 10.81 17.70
C ARG A 417 8.77 12.11 16.96
N GLU A 418 7.82 12.64 16.21
CA GLU A 418 7.97 13.83 15.40
C GLU A 418 6.59 14.43 15.08
N ILE A 419 6.47 15.75 15.12
CA ILE A 419 5.28 16.49 14.67
C ILE A 419 5.67 17.35 13.46
N ARG A 420 4.92 17.23 12.37
CA ARG A 420 5.08 17.99 11.13
C ARG A 420 3.79 18.75 10.85
N ILE A 421 3.88 20.08 10.79
CA ILE A 421 2.74 20.96 10.54
C ILE A 421 2.91 21.56 9.15
N TYR A 422 1.95 21.33 8.25
CA TYR A 422 1.92 21.87 6.88
C TYR A 422 0.83 22.93 6.78
N LEU A 423 1.20 24.17 6.48
CA LEU A 423 0.28 25.33 6.43
C LEU A 423 -0.18 25.69 5.00
N HIS A 424 0.49 25.13 4.00
CA HIS A 424 0.13 25.11 2.60
C HIS A 424 0.19 26.40 1.77
N GLY A 425 -0.82 27.26 1.83
CA GLY A 425 -1.03 28.28 0.78
C GLY A 425 -1.39 29.68 1.25
N GLY A 426 -1.64 29.85 2.54
CA GLY A 426 -2.07 31.10 3.13
C GLY A 426 -0.91 32.03 3.50
N ASP A 427 -1.24 33.24 3.95
CA ASP A 427 -0.29 34.09 4.66
C ASP A 427 -0.19 33.62 6.12
N ASP A 428 0.56 32.53 6.33
CA ASP A 428 0.47 31.78 7.57
C ASP A 428 1.39 32.30 8.67
N ARG A 429 0.97 32.09 9.91
CA ARG A 429 1.71 32.46 11.10
C ARG A 429 1.89 31.25 12.00
N ALA A 430 3.09 31.08 12.55
CA ALA A 430 3.33 30.05 13.53
C ALA A 430 4.12 30.57 14.73
N THR A 431 3.63 30.30 15.93
CA THR A 431 4.32 30.63 17.18
C THR A 431 4.56 29.36 17.97
N VAL A 432 5.80 29.20 18.42
CA VAL A 432 6.22 28.04 19.21
C VAL A 432 6.77 28.51 20.55
N GLU A 433 6.24 27.96 21.65
CA GLU A 433 6.53 28.43 23.01
C GLU A 433 6.82 27.26 23.98
N GLY A 434 7.34 27.61 25.16
CA GLY A 434 7.58 26.69 26.27
C GLY A 434 9.06 26.49 26.62
N ASN A 435 9.32 26.15 27.89
CA ASN A 435 10.67 25.87 28.40
C ASN A 435 10.67 24.52 29.12
N VAL A 436 11.26 23.51 28.49
CA VAL A 436 11.21 22.11 28.94
C VAL A 436 12.58 21.44 28.82
N ARG A 437 12.80 20.33 29.53
CA ARG A 437 14.04 19.55 29.41
C ARG A 437 14.02 18.67 28.17
N GLN A 438 12.86 18.13 27.84
CA GLN A 438 12.68 17.22 26.70
C GLN A 438 11.37 17.52 25.98
N SER A 439 11.38 17.43 24.65
CA SER A 439 10.20 17.69 23.81
C SER A 439 10.20 16.81 22.57
N ILE A 440 9.03 16.69 21.95
CA ILE A 440 8.89 16.07 20.63
C ILE A 440 9.52 17.03 19.60
N PRO A 441 10.36 16.55 18.67
CA PRO A 441 10.81 17.34 17.52
C PRO A 441 9.62 17.89 16.72
N VAL A 442 9.64 19.20 16.46
CA VAL A 442 8.59 19.91 15.69
C VAL A 442 9.19 20.49 14.41
N ARG A 443 8.48 20.29 13.30
CA ARG A 443 8.74 20.90 12.01
C ARG A 443 7.52 21.68 11.56
N ILE A 444 7.72 22.90 11.08
CA ILE A 444 6.65 23.72 10.50
C ILE A 444 7.03 24.05 9.05
N ILE A 445 6.14 23.70 8.14
CA ILE A 445 6.29 23.84 6.69
C ILE A 445 5.24 24.84 6.24
N GLY A 446 5.68 26.02 5.78
CA GLY A 446 4.79 27.07 5.30
C GLY A 446 4.09 26.68 4.01
N GLY A 447 4.84 26.53 2.92
CA GLY A 447 4.26 26.39 1.59
C GLY A 447 4.19 27.73 0.88
N ASN A 448 3.24 27.93 -0.03
CA ASN A 448 3.05 29.21 -0.73
C ASN A 448 2.49 30.28 0.22
N GLY A 449 2.66 31.56 -0.14
CA GLY A 449 2.17 32.69 0.64
C GLY A 449 3.28 33.40 1.41
N THR A 450 2.90 34.33 2.29
CA THR A 450 3.85 35.07 3.15
C THR A 450 3.82 34.54 4.58
N ASN A 451 4.78 33.68 4.88
CA ASN A 451 4.83 32.90 6.11
C ASN A 451 5.70 33.56 7.20
N THR A 452 5.15 33.75 8.40
CA THR A 452 5.86 34.33 9.55
C THR A 452 5.94 33.36 10.72
N PHE A 453 7.14 32.82 10.99
CA PHE A 453 7.35 31.82 12.04
C PHE A 453 8.28 32.32 13.14
N VAL A 454 7.89 32.11 14.38
CA VAL A 454 8.62 32.53 15.58
C VAL A 454 8.73 31.36 16.54
N ASP A 455 9.97 31.03 16.95
CA ASP A 455 10.23 30.08 18.02
C ASP A 455 10.76 30.85 19.24
N LEU A 456 9.98 30.86 20.32
CA LEU A 456 10.27 31.46 21.62
C LEU A 456 10.63 30.40 22.67
N SER A 457 10.83 29.16 22.27
CA SER A 457 10.98 28.03 23.19
C SER A 457 12.43 27.68 23.52
N THR A 458 12.60 26.93 24.60
CA THR A 458 13.88 26.31 24.99
C THR A 458 13.65 24.84 25.33
N VAL A 459 14.48 23.95 24.77
CA VAL A 459 14.45 22.50 25.04
C VAL A 459 15.83 22.02 25.43
N GLY A 460 15.98 21.49 26.65
CA GLY A 460 17.25 20.96 27.14
C GLY A 460 18.39 21.99 27.14
N GLY A 461 18.06 23.27 27.35
CA GLY A 461 19.00 24.40 27.28
C GLY A 461 19.28 24.93 25.86
N ARG A 462 18.80 24.27 24.80
CA ARG A 462 18.88 24.77 23.42
C ARG A 462 17.72 25.70 23.12
N ARG A 463 18.03 26.95 22.75
CA ARG A 463 17.04 27.92 22.24
C ARG A 463 16.62 27.60 20.81
N ASN A 464 15.36 27.88 20.50
CA ASN A 464 14.76 27.79 19.17
C ASN A 464 15.00 26.44 18.47
N PRO A 465 14.64 25.30 19.10
CA PRO A 465 14.92 23.96 18.56
C PRO A 465 14.01 23.54 17.40
N THR A 466 12.97 24.32 17.08
CA THR A 466 12.02 24.01 16.00
C THR A 466 12.68 24.21 14.64
N ARG A 467 12.34 23.35 13.66
CA ARG A 467 12.79 23.53 12.27
C ARG A 467 11.69 24.14 11.43
N PHE A 468 12.02 25.22 10.72
CA PHE A 468 11.12 25.93 9.84
C PHE A 468 11.51 25.72 8.38
N TYR A 469 10.51 25.48 7.53
CA TYR A 469 10.64 25.33 6.10
C TYR A 469 9.70 26.30 5.42
N ASP A 470 10.14 26.80 4.27
CA ASP A 470 9.37 27.74 3.46
C ASP A 470 8.91 29.01 4.24
N PRO A 471 9.77 29.65 5.08
CA PRO A 471 9.44 30.92 5.75
C PRO A 471 9.56 32.12 4.78
N GLY A 472 8.88 33.22 5.11
CA GLY A 472 8.85 34.42 4.27
C GLY A 472 7.91 34.27 3.09
N THR A 473 8.10 35.08 2.05
CA THR A 473 7.31 34.98 0.82
C THR A 473 7.81 33.84 -0.06
N VAL A 474 6.96 32.85 -0.29
CA VAL A 474 7.27 31.65 -1.08
C VAL A 474 6.22 31.47 -2.18
N THR A 475 6.68 31.13 -3.38
CA THR A 475 5.82 30.83 -4.54
C THR A 475 6.21 29.50 -5.18
N ASP A 476 5.32 28.97 -6.01
CA ASP A 476 5.55 27.79 -6.86
C ASP A 476 5.84 26.48 -6.12
N VAL A 477 5.43 26.37 -4.84
CA VAL A 477 5.34 25.08 -4.16
C VAL A 477 4.27 24.26 -4.84
N LYS A 478 4.66 23.10 -5.37
CA LYS A 478 3.77 22.14 -6.03
C LYS A 478 3.43 21.02 -5.07
N TYR A 479 2.18 20.58 -5.14
CA TYR A 479 1.69 19.41 -4.45
C TYR A 479 1.42 18.31 -5.48
N ALA A 480 1.48 17.04 -5.07
CA ALA A 480 0.87 16.01 -5.89
C ALA A 480 -0.63 16.35 -6.03
N LYS A 481 -1.22 16.07 -7.19
CA LYS A 481 -2.67 16.21 -7.29
C LYS A 481 -3.31 15.20 -6.35
N ASP A 482 -4.30 15.64 -5.60
CA ASP A 482 -5.21 14.78 -4.86
C ASP A 482 -6.17 14.11 -5.86
N THR A 483 -5.62 13.34 -6.81
CA THR A 483 -6.38 12.75 -7.90
C THR A 483 -5.99 11.32 -8.17
N VAL A 484 -7.01 10.54 -8.51
CA VAL A 484 -7.02 9.19 -9.08
C VAL A 484 -6.38 9.06 -10.48
N ASP A 485 -5.89 10.14 -11.10
CA ASP A 485 -5.60 10.17 -12.55
C ASP A 485 -4.13 9.96 -12.97
N GLU A 486 -4.01 9.06 -13.95
CA GLU A 486 -2.96 8.92 -15.00
C GLU A 486 -1.69 8.10 -14.72
N LYS A 487 -1.86 6.78 -14.62
CA LYS A 487 -1.51 5.79 -15.67
C LYS A 487 -1.64 4.40 -15.04
N ALA A 488 -2.55 3.58 -15.55
CA ALA A 488 -2.71 2.18 -15.15
C ALA A 488 -1.48 1.35 -15.59
N ASN A 489 -0.35 1.53 -14.92
CA ASN A 489 0.62 0.46 -14.74
C ASN A 489 0.17 -0.40 -13.57
N VAL A 490 0.63 -1.65 -13.51
CA VAL A 490 0.27 -2.60 -12.45
C VAL A 490 0.51 -2.00 -11.06
N ASP A 491 1.51 -1.11 -10.91
CA ASP A 491 1.83 -0.45 -9.64
C ASP A 491 0.84 0.67 -9.24
N ASN A 492 0.22 1.33 -10.21
CA ASN A 492 -0.76 2.42 -9.99
C ASN A 492 -2.22 1.94 -10.01
N ALA A 493 -2.51 0.80 -10.63
CA ALA A 493 -3.86 0.24 -10.71
C ALA A 493 -4.46 -0.14 -9.34
N PHE A 494 -3.66 -0.13 -8.28
CA PHE A 494 -4.05 -0.44 -6.90
C PHE A 494 -3.73 0.67 -5.90
N ASN A 495 -3.19 1.81 -6.34
CA ASN A 495 -2.65 2.84 -5.44
C ASN A 495 -3.21 4.23 -5.75
N HIS A 496 -4.53 4.36 -5.62
CA HIS A 496 -5.19 5.66 -5.53
C HIS A 496 -4.85 6.26 -4.15
N SER A 497 -3.74 6.98 -4.03
CA SER A 497 -3.30 7.53 -2.74
C SER A 497 -3.48 9.04 -2.67
N PHE A 498 -4.05 9.52 -1.57
CA PHE A 498 -3.96 10.93 -1.19
C PHE A 498 -2.53 11.27 -0.73
N ASN A 499 -1.96 12.38 -1.21
CA ASN A 499 -0.64 12.83 -0.78
C ASN A 499 -0.47 14.35 -0.93
N ARG A 500 -0.85 15.10 0.09
CA ARG A 500 -0.70 16.56 0.12
C ARG A 500 0.67 17.03 0.63
N ARG A 501 1.74 16.26 0.42
CA ARG A 501 3.10 16.73 0.70
C ARG A 501 3.63 17.58 -0.47
N PRO A 502 4.45 18.61 -0.19
CA PRO A 502 5.08 19.39 -1.24
C PRO A 502 6.09 18.54 -2.02
N TRP A 503 6.17 18.77 -3.32
CA TRP A 503 7.21 18.17 -4.16
C TRP A 503 8.60 18.58 -3.66
N LEU A 504 9.55 17.67 -3.81
CA LEU A 504 10.90 17.82 -3.27
C LEU A 504 11.84 18.33 -4.36
N ARG A 505 12.72 19.27 -4.03
CA ARG A 505 13.90 19.53 -4.86
C ARG A 505 14.98 18.51 -4.50
N ALA A 506 15.32 17.67 -5.46
CA ALA A 506 16.41 16.71 -5.34
C ALA A 506 17.04 16.52 -6.72
N TYR A 507 18.35 16.32 -6.77
CA TYR A 507 19.09 16.07 -8.02
C TYR A 507 18.95 17.22 -9.04
N GLY A 508 18.87 18.46 -8.55
CA GLY A 508 18.66 19.64 -9.40
C GLY A 508 17.29 19.70 -10.11
N LYS A 509 16.34 18.84 -9.75
CA LYS A 509 14.99 18.80 -10.32
C LYS A 509 13.92 18.73 -9.23
N LEU A 510 12.68 19.00 -9.63
CA LEU A 510 11.52 18.81 -8.77
C LEU A 510 10.99 17.40 -8.96
N ILE A 511 10.86 16.64 -7.87
CA ILE A 511 10.35 15.26 -7.88
C ILE A 511 9.12 15.13 -6.97
N PRO A 512 8.21 14.17 -7.23
CA PRO A 512 7.10 13.89 -6.34
C PRO A 512 7.57 13.53 -4.92
N PRO A 513 6.74 13.79 -3.88
CA PRO A 513 7.04 13.39 -2.51
C PRO A 513 7.37 11.89 -2.43
N GLN A 514 8.41 11.56 -1.67
CA GLN A 514 8.84 10.18 -1.44
C GLN A 514 8.41 9.71 -0.05
N GLN A 515 8.52 8.40 0.19
CA GLN A 515 8.33 7.87 1.54
C GLN A 515 9.34 8.52 2.52
N ASP A 516 8.82 9.15 3.57
CA ASP A 516 9.58 10.02 4.48
C ASP A 516 9.50 9.59 5.96
N ARG A 517 8.98 8.37 6.18
CA ARG A 517 8.80 7.75 7.50
C ARG A 517 8.80 6.22 7.41
N GLY A 518 9.08 5.60 8.55
CA GLY A 518 9.08 4.15 8.69
C GLY A 518 10.32 3.47 8.13
N SER A 519 10.19 2.18 7.86
CA SER A 519 11.27 1.36 7.31
C SER A 519 10.71 0.22 6.48
N SER A 520 11.46 -0.23 5.48
CA SER A 520 11.11 -1.41 4.68
C SER A 520 12.27 -2.39 4.66
N ILE A 521 11.97 -3.68 4.52
CA ILE A 521 12.97 -4.73 4.34
C ILE A 521 12.57 -5.52 3.10
N ARG A 522 13.48 -5.67 2.15
CA ARG A 522 13.29 -6.41 0.91
C ARG A 522 14.26 -7.60 0.86
N PRO A 523 13.78 -8.84 0.65
CA PRO A 523 14.68 -9.97 0.48
C PRO A 523 15.43 -9.87 -0.84
N ILE A 524 16.68 -10.32 -0.85
CA ILE A 524 17.47 -10.54 -2.07
C ILE A 524 17.45 -12.03 -2.32
N LEU A 525 16.82 -12.46 -3.42
CA LEU A 525 16.80 -13.85 -3.87
C LEU A 525 17.17 -13.89 -5.35
N GLY A 526 18.20 -14.65 -5.69
CA GLY A 526 18.65 -14.79 -7.06
C GLY A 526 19.33 -16.12 -7.30
N VAL A 527 19.27 -16.61 -8.54
CA VAL A 527 20.07 -17.75 -8.98
C VAL A 527 20.85 -17.31 -10.20
N HIS A 528 22.17 -17.36 -10.09
CA HIS A 528 23.06 -16.92 -11.14
C HIS A 528 23.92 -18.10 -11.60
N SER A 529 24.55 -17.94 -12.76
CA SER A 529 25.55 -18.89 -13.23
C SER A 529 26.73 -18.14 -13.79
N GLN A 530 27.94 -18.63 -13.51
CA GLN A 530 29.18 -18.07 -14.03
C GLN A 530 30.12 -19.20 -14.43
N ARG A 531 30.92 -18.96 -15.48
CA ARG A 531 31.96 -19.88 -15.93
C ARG A 531 32.85 -20.25 -14.74
N SER A 532 33.09 -21.55 -14.54
CA SER A 532 33.91 -22.14 -13.46
C SER A 532 33.34 -22.16 -12.03
N LEU A 533 32.27 -21.40 -11.76
CA LEU A 533 31.56 -21.43 -10.46
C LEU A 533 30.28 -22.28 -10.51
N GLY A 534 29.76 -22.56 -11.71
CA GLY A 534 28.51 -23.28 -11.91
C GLY A 534 27.31 -22.40 -11.58
N ILE A 535 26.22 -23.03 -11.13
CA ILE A 535 25.02 -22.34 -10.63
C ILE A 535 25.24 -22.01 -9.16
N TYR A 536 24.85 -20.81 -8.75
CA TYR A 536 24.92 -20.39 -7.35
C TYR A 536 23.70 -19.55 -6.96
N PRO A 537 23.05 -19.88 -5.83
CA PRO A 537 22.04 -19.02 -5.24
C PRO A 537 22.70 -17.81 -4.58
N VAL A 538 21.98 -16.70 -4.55
CA VAL A 538 22.26 -15.49 -3.78
C VAL A 538 21.08 -15.28 -2.85
N ILE A 539 21.36 -15.14 -1.56
CA ILE A 539 20.36 -14.90 -0.53
C ILE A 539 20.84 -13.71 0.31
N GLY A 540 19.95 -12.77 0.58
CA GLY A 540 20.28 -11.57 1.35
C GLY A 540 19.05 -10.74 1.69
N PHE A 541 19.30 -9.51 2.11
CA PHE A 541 18.26 -8.52 2.36
C PHE A 541 18.79 -7.11 2.12
N THR A 542 17.86 -6.19 1.87
CA THR A 542 18.09 -4.74 1.92
C THR A 542 17.07 -4.11 2.85
N LYS A 543 17.53 -3.34 3.83
CA LYS A 543 16.71 -2.57 4.76
C LYS A 543 16.84 -1.09 4.44
N TYR A 544 15.71 -0.41 4.30
CA TYR A 544 15.62 1.03 4.15
C TYR A 544 15.04 1.65 5.41
N GLN A 545 15.55 2.81 5.82
CA GLN A 545 14.88 3.68 6.77
C GLN A 545 14.62 5.01 6.09
N TYR A 546 13.42 5.55 6.27
CA TYR A 546 12.99 6.78 5.63
C TYR A 546 12.95 7.93 6.63
N GLY A 547 13.14 9.15 6.14
CA GLY A 547 13.18 10.37 6.95
C GLY A 547 12.66 11.57 6.18
N PHE A 548 12.31 12.62 6.91
CA PHE A 548 11.75 13.85 6.34
C PHE A 548 12.70 14.44 5.28
N ARG A 549 12.23 14.56 4.03
CA ARG A 549 12.98 15.09 2.87
C ARG A 549 14.36 14.43 2.66
N ASP A 550 14.55 13.19 3.11
CA ASP A 550 15.72 12.35 2.80
C ASP A 550 15.43 11.54 1.52
N VAL A 551 16.10 11.85 0.41
CA VAL A 551 15.78 11.24 -0.91
C VAL A 551 16.88 10.28 -1.40
N PRO A 552 16.56 9.01 -1.73
CA PRO A 552 15.24 8.36 -1.69
C PRO A 552 14.92 7.69 -0.33
N TYR A 553 15.88 7.69 0.58
CA TYR A 553 15.78 7.15 1.94
C TYR A 553 16.78 7.87 2.84
N ALA A 554 16.62 7.76 4.15
CA ALA A 554 17.58 8.27 5.15
C ALA A 554 18.79 7.35 5.29
N THR A 555 18.54 6.03 5.35
CA THR A 555 19.60 5.01 5.33
C THR A 555 19.20 3.79 4.51
N MET A 556 20.18 3.15 3.90
CA MET A 556 20.05 1.85 3.27
C MET A 556 21.15 0.93 3.79
N MET A 557 20.78 -0.29 4.15
CA MET A 557 21.68 -1.36 4.59
C MET A 557 21.39 -2.60 3.76
N SER A 558 22.38 -3.18 3.10
CA SER A 558 22.22 -4.39 2.32
C SER A 558 23.29 -5.41 2.69
N ALA A 559 22.91 -6.68 2.75
CA ALA A 559 23.84 -7.78 2.93
C ALA A 559 23.38 -9.01 2.15
N ASP A 560 24.31 -9.68 1.46
CA ASP A 560 24.04 -10.92 0.74
C ASP A 560 25.19 -11.93 0.82
N ILE A 561 24.82 -13.21 0.74
CA ILE A 561 25.73 -14.35 0.67
C ILE A 561 25.43 -15.16 -0.59
N ALA A 562 26.49 -15.68 -1.21
CA ALA A 562 26.40 -16.58 -2.35
C ALA A 562 27.39 -17.75 -2.18
N GLN A 563 26.92 -18.97 -2.47
CA GLN A 563 27.75 -20.18 -2.42
C GLN A 563 27.72 -20.90 -3.77
N ALA A 564 28.89 -21.03 -4.39
CA ALA A 564 29.06 -21.72 -5.67
C ALA A 564 29.03 -23.24 -5.50
N THR A 565 28.05 -23.89 -6.13
CA THR A 565 27.81 -25.33 -5.98
C THR A 565 28.93 -26.19 -6.58
N ALA A 566 29.50 -25.78 -7.72
CA ALA A 566 30.51 -26.57 -8.43
C ALA A 566 31.93 -26.41 -7.86
N SER A 567 32.22 -25.30 -7.19
CA SER A 567 33.58 -24.96 -6.73
C SER A 567 33.70 -24.79 -5.22
N ASN A 568 32.61 -24.93 -4.47
CA ASN A 568 32.51 -24.67 -3.03
C ASN A 568 33.12 -23.32 -2.59
N ARG A 569 32.92 -22.29 -3.43
CA ARG A 569 33.42 -20.93 -3.18
C ARG A 569 32.31 -20.07 -2.59
N MET A 570 32.68 -19.07 -1.81
CA MET A 570 31.73 -18.17 -1.16
C MET A 570 31.99 -16.71 -1.53
N ARG A 571 30.92 -15.92 -1.55
CA ARG A 571 30.96 -14.46 -1.56
C ARG A 571 30.01 -13.91 -0.49
N VAL A 572 30.47 -12.90 0.24
CA VAL A 572 29.69 -12.12 1.19
C VAL A 572 29.85 -10.66 0.82
N ARG A 573 28.74 -9.93 0.67
CA ARG A 573 28.75 -8.49 0.40
C ARG A 573 27.94 -7.76 1.46
N ALA A 574 28.36 -6.53 1.75
CA ALA A 574 27.62 -5.59 2.57
C ALA A 574 27.72 -4.19 1.97
N ALA A 575 26.61 -3.46 2.00
CA ALA A 575 26.55 -2.07 1.60
C ALA A 575 25.78 -1.26 2.64
N PHE A 576 26.19 -0.03 2.85
CA PHE A 576 25.51 0.96 3.66
C PHE A 576 25.50 2.30 2.91
N ASP A 577 24.43 3.06 3.05
CA ASP A 577 24.34 4.41 2.50
C ASP A 577 23.60 5.30 3.49
N LYS A 578 24.21 6.43 3.87
CA LYS A 578 23.57 7.46 4.71
C LYS A 578 23.33 8.70 3.89
N ARG A 579 22.09 9.16 3.86
CA ARG A 579 21.66 10.40 3.20
C ARG A 579 21.16 11.40 4.23
N PHE A 580 21.07 12.65 3.80
CA PHE A 580 20.72 13.78 4.64
C PHE A 580 19.60 14.59 4.04
N GLU A 581 18.86 15.22 4.93
CA GLU A 581 17.67 16.00 4.65
C GLU A 581 18.00 17.15 3.70
N GLU A 582 17.24 17.27 2.60
CA GLU A 582 17.42 18.30 1.58
C GLU A 582 18.84 18.38 0.99
N SER A 583 19.55 17.26 0.96
CA SER A 583 20.92 17.18 0.45
C SER A 583 21.08 16.13 -0.63
N ASP A 584 21.78 16.50 -1.71
CA ASP A 584 22.25 15.56 -2.72
C ASP A 584 23.53 14.81 -2.26
N VAL A 585 24.12 15.19 -1.12
CA VAL A 585 25.30 14.54 -0.55
C VAL A 585 24.91 13.29 0.24
N HIS A 586 25.71 12.23 0.11
CA HIS A 586 25.52 10.98 0.83
C HIS A 586 26.84 10.30 1.19
N VAL A 587 26.79 9.32 2.09
CA VAL A 587 27.94 8.55 2.57
C VAL A 587 27.74 7.07 2.23
N PRO A 588 28.14 6.63 1.03
CA PRO A 588 28.12 5.22 0.67
C PRO A 588 29.33 4.49 1.27
N VAL A 589 29.08 3.30 1.79
CA VAL A 589 30.09 2.39 2.31
C VAL A 589 29.83 1.01 1.70
N ASN A 590 30.81 0.50 0.96
CA ASN A 590 30.71 -0.83 0.34
C ASN A 590 31.83 -1.72 0.83
N GLY A 591 31.51 -2.97 1.14
CA GLY A 591 32.49 -3.97 1.49
C GLY A 591 32.12 -5.36 1.02
N TYR A 592 33.12 -6.18 0.71
CA TYR A 592 32.88 -7.59 0.40
C TYR A 592 34.07 -8.47 0.74
N MET A 593 33.79 -9.76 0.88
CA MET A 593 34.73 -10.84 0.72
C MET A 593 34.24 -11.71 -0.44
N SER A 594 35.05 -11.90 -1.49
CA SER A 594 34.66 -12.65 -2.69
C SER A 594 35.73 -13.66 -3.06
N GLN A 595 35.35 -14.92 -3.19
CA GLN A 595 36.16 -15.97 -3.83
C GLN A 595 35.77 -16.18 -5.29
N PHE A 596 34.88 -15.36 -5.84
CA PHE A 596 34.31 -15.53 -7.18
C PHE A 596 35.16 -14.87 -8.26
N GLU A 597 36.15 -14.08 -7.86
CA GLU A 597 36.95 -13.27 -8.77
C GLU A 597 37.86 -14.19 -9.60
N VAL A 598 37.60 -14.21 -10.91
CA VAL A 598 38.42 -14.90 -11.91
C VAL A 598 38.88 -13.86 -12.92
N VAL A 599 40.17 -13.56 -12.89
CA VAL A 599 40.81 -12.64 -13.84
C VAL A 599 41.54 -13.49 -14.89
N GLN A 600 41.48 -13.12 -16.16
CA GLN A 600 42.28 -13.77 -17.19
C GLN A 600 43.61 -13.01 -17.34
N PHE A 601 44.73 -13.66 -17.05
CA PHE A 601 46.06 -13.06 -17.13
C PHE A 601 46.82 -13.59 -18.34
N HIS A 602 46.82 -12.84 -19.45
CA HIS A 602 47.53 -13.16 -20.70
C HIS A 602 48.94 -12.52 -20.77
N GLY A 603 49.56 -12.24 -19.62
CA GLY A 603 50.85 -11.54 -19.54
C GLY A 603 50.69 -10.01 -19.49
N PHE A 604 51.81 -9.31 -19.28
CA PHE A 604 51.84 -7.84 -19.32
C PHE A 604 51.51 -7.38 -20.74
N GLY A 605 50.57 -6.44 -20.89
CA GLY A 605 50.08 -5.97 -22.21
C GLY A 605 48.86 -6.73 -22.75
N ASN A 606 48.54 -7.92 -22.20
CA ASN A 606 47.45 -8.78 -22.69
C ASN A 606 47.64 -9.26 -24.15
N ASP A 607 48.90 -9.35 -24.60
CA ASP A 607 49.27 -9.58 -26.00
C ASP A 607 49.29 -11.07 -26.42
N LEU A 608 49.08 -12.00 -25.49
CA LEU A 608 49.05 -13.44 -25.81
C LEU A 608 47.68 -13.86 -26.35
N PRO A 609 47.63 -14.60 -27.49
CA PRO A 609 46.37 -15.08 -28.06
C PRO A 609 45.63 -15.98 -27.06
N ASP A 610 44.29 -15.91 -27.05
CA ASP A 610 43.44 -16.78 -26.23
C ASP A 610 43.54 -18.23 -26.73
N LEU A 611 44.54 -18.95 -26.23
CA LEU A 611 44.62 -20.40 -26.34
C LEU A 611 43.48 -20.97 -25.49
N ARG A 612 42.33 -21.23 -26.12
CA ARG A 612 41.09 -21.77 -25.49
C ARG A 612 41.41 -22.75 -24.36
N GLY A 613 41.19 -22.36 -23.10
CA GLY A 613 41.51 -23.19 -21.94
C GLY A 613 41.42 -22.46 -20.60
N ARG A 614 41.76 -23.15 -19.50
CA ARG A 614 41.85 -22.57 -18.13
C ARG A 614 43.25 -22.04 -17.79
N LEU A 615 44.18 -22.05 -18.75
CA LEU A 615 45.61 -21.77 -18.53
C LEU A 615 45.85 -20.36 -17.98
N TYR A 616 45.08 -19.39 -18.47
CA TYR A 616 45.15 -17.98 -18.11
C TYR A 616 44.22 -17.57 -16.95
N ASP A 617 43.37 -18.48 -16.46
CA ASP A 617 42.43 -18.19 -15.37
C ASP A 617 43.19 -18.03 -14.03
N VAL A 618 43.09 -16.84 -13.45
CA VAL A 618 43.64 -16.48 -12.15
C VAL A 618 42.51 -16.33 -11.16
N ARG A 619 42.47 -17.24 -10.21
CA ARG A 619 41.43 -17.26 -9.18
C ARG A 619 41.89 -16.48 -7.97
N GLN A 620 41.04 -15.57 -7.51
CA GLN A 620 41.37 -14.66 -6.43
C GLN A 620 40.32 -14.72 -5.33
N ARG A 621 40.80 -14.58 -4.09
CA ARG A 621 39.99 -14.21 -2.94
C ARG A 621 40.31 -12.75 -2.61
N GLN A 622 39.28 -11.91 -2.67
CA GLN A 622 39.40 -10.47 -2.47
C GLN A 622 38.60 -10.04 -1.25
N TRP A 623 39.16 -9.11 -0.48
CA TRP A 623 38.47 -8.36 0.57
C TRP A 623 38.54 -6.89 0.22
N LEU A 624 37.40 -6.24 0.23
CA LEU A 624 37.27 -4.85 -0.14
C LEU A 624 36.54 -4.07 0.94
N PHE A 625 37.02 -2.87 1.24
CA PHE A 625 36.30 -1.87 2.00
C PHE A 625 36.45 -0.49 1.36
N ARG A 626 35.33 0.21 1.15
CA ARG A 626 35.26 1.50 0.43
C ARG A 626 34.21 2.42 1.07
N PRO A 627 34.58 3.23 2.07
CA PRO A 627 33.79 4.38 2.47
C PRO A 627 34.05 5.53 1.51
N ALA A 628 33.02 6.31 1.18
CA ALA A 628 33.18 7.49 0.34
C ALA A 628 32.18 8.58 0.73
N VAL A 629 32.42 9.79 0.22
CA VAL A 629 31.43 10.86 0.16
C VAL A 629 30.97 10.94 -1.29
N GLY A 630 29.65 10.86 -1.50
CA GLY A 630 29.02 10.90 -2.80
C GLY A 630 28.15 12.14 -3.00
N LEU A 631 28.04 12.58 -4.25
CA LEU A 631 27.08 13.56 -4.73
C LEU A 631 26.13 12.86 -5.71
N SER A 632 24.86 12.80 -5.36
CA SER A 632 23.82 12.21 -6.21
C SER A 632 23.44 13.19 -7.33
N LEU A 633 23.55 12.76 -8.58
CA LEU A 633 23.16 13.53 -9.76
C LEU A 633 21.76 13.17 -10.24
N SER A 634 21.26 11.99 -9.88
CA SER A 634 19.90 11.52 -10.13
C SER A 634 19.57 10.36 -9.18
N ALA A 635 18.34 9.82 -9.28
CA ALA A 635 17.96 8.60 -8.57
C ALA A 635 18.80 7.36 -8.95
N VAL A 636 19.52 7.41 -10.07
CA VAL A 636 20.27 6.28 -10.64
C VAL A 636 21.74 6.60 -10.93
N SER A 637 22.24 7.76 -10.47
CA SER A 637 23.61 8.18 -10.73
C SER A 637 24.22 9.02 -9.62
N ASP A 638 25.48 8.74 -9.29
CA ASP A 638 26.28 9.49 -8.33
C ASP A 638 27.75 9.60 -8.75
N ILE A 639 28.41 10.63 -8.22
CA ILE A 639 29.87 10.74 -8.21
C ILE A 639 30.33 10.62 -6.77
N SER A 640 31.25 9.70 -6.49
CA SER A 640 31.78 9.48 -5.15
C SER A 640 33.30 9.49 -5.09
N LEU A 641 33.83 10.05 -4.01
CA LEU A 641 35.26 10.12 -3.71
C LEU A 641 35.52 9.56 -2.32
N GLY A 642 36.47 8.63 -2.22
CA GLY A 642 36.83 8.06 -0.93
C GLY A 642 38.03 7.12 -0.98
N PRO A 643 38.54 6.72 0.20
CA PRO A 643 39.59 5.73 0.29
C PRO A 643 39.09 4.35 -0.15
N ILE A 644 40.01 3.57 -0.71
CA ILE A 644 39.80 2.16 -1.05
C ILE A 644 40.87 1.32 -0.36
N VAL A 645 40.43 0.26 0.31
CA VAL A 645 41.30 -0.80 0.81
C VAL A 645 40.89 -2.10 0.13
N LEU A 646 41.81 -2.69 -0.64
CA LEU A 646 41.64 -3.98 -1.31
C LEU A 646 42.76 -4.91 -0.88
N TYR A 647 42.42 -6.09 -0.40
CA TYR A 647 43.36 -7.16 -0.13
C TYR A 647 43.02 -8.35 -1.01
N THR A 648 43.99 -8.90 -1.72
CA THR A 648 43.81 -10.00 -2.67
C THR A 648 44.76 -11.13 -2.33
N THR A 649 44.25 -12.36 -2.30
CA THR A 649 45.07 -13.57 -2.28
C THR A 649 44.74 -14.42 -3.49
N THR A 650 45.75 -14.77 -4.27
CA THR A 650 45.63 -15.56 -5.49
C THR A 650 45.79 -17.03 -5.18
N ASP A 651 44.79 -17.84 -5.53
CA ASP A 651 44.87 -19.30 -5.48
C ASP A 651 45.71 -19.76 -6.68
N SER A 652 47.03 -19.76 -6.53
CA SER A 652 47.95 -20.26 -7.56
C SER A 652 47.82 -21.77 -7.69
N ILE A 653 47.17 -22.24 -8.74
CA ILE A 653 47.14 -23.65 -9.12
C ILE A 653 48.42 -23.96 -9.87
N ALA A 654 49.07 -25.10 -9.60
CA ALA A 654 50.16 -25.60 -10.45
C ALA A 654 49.71 -25.65 -11.92
N ASN A 655 50.64 -25.39 -12.86
CA ASN A 655 50.39 -25.37 -14.31
C ASN A 655 49.48 -24.23 -14.80
N ARG A 656 49.59 -23.04 -14.18
CA ARG A 656 48.98 -21.80 -14.68
C ARG A 656 50.02 -20.82 -15.21
N PHE A 657 49.65 -20.02 -16.20
CA PHE A 657 50.57 -19.05 -16.82
C PHE A 657 51.09 -18.01 -15.81
N ILE A 658 50.22 -17.55 -14.90
CA ILE A 658 50.61 -16.61 -13.84
C ILE A 658 51.71 -17.16 -12.92
N SER A 659 51.76 -18.49 -12.70
CA SER A 659 52.74 -19.14 -11.82
C SER A 659 54.14 -19.23 -12.43
N GLN A 660 54.24 -19.08 -13.75
CA GLN A 660 55.51 -18.96 -14.48
C GLN A 660 56.05 -17.53 -14.40
N GLN A 661 55.16 -16.54 -14.58
CA GLN A 661 55.54 -15.12 -14.66
C GLN A 661 55.76 -14.46 -13.28
N ARG A 662 55.05 -14.90 -12.24
CA ARG A 662 55.16 -14.39 -10.85
C ARG A 662 55.24 -12.84 -10.74
N PRO A 663 54.26 -12.10 -11.30
CA PRO A 663 54.24 -10.63 -11.24
C PRO A 663 54.18 -10.10 -9.80
N THR A 664 54.51 -8.82 -9.59
CA THR A 664 54.37 -8.18 -8.26
C THR A 664 52.96 -8.39 -7.70
N GLY A 665 52.87 -8.84 -6.44
CA GLY A 665 51.58 -9.20 -5.81
C GLY A 665 51.07 -10.60 -6.17
N PHE A 666 51.90 -11.45 -6.78
CA PHE A 666 51.56 -12.80 -7.27
C PHE A 666 50.74 -13.66 -6.30
N SER A 667 51.10 -13.71 -5.01
CA SER A 667 50.41 -14.53 -4.01
C SER A 667 49.41 -13.72 -3.17
N LYS A 668 49.87 -12.61 -2.61
CA LYS A 668 49.12 -11.74 -1.71
C LYS A 668 49.43 -10.30 -2.08
N PHE A 669 48.42 -9.46 -2.15
CA PHE A 669 48.58 -8.05 -2.48
C PHE A 669 47.59 -7.19 -1.70
N GLY A 670 48.09 -6.16 -1.03
CA GLY A 670 47.29 -5.14 -0.36
C GLY A 670 47.42 -3.82 -1.12
N GLN A 671 46.28 -3.18 -1.37
CA GLN A 671 46.18 -1.90 -2.03
C GLN A 671 45.41 -0.93 -1.12
N GLY A 672 46.03 0.21 -0.82
CA GLY A 672 45.38 1.39 -0.28
C GLY A 672 45.43 2.50 -1.32
N GLY A 673 44.36 3.27 -1.48
CA GLY A 673 44.36 4.40 -2.41
C GLY A 673 43.15 5.30 -2.25
N LEU A 674 43.04 6.28 -3.14
CA LEU A 674 41.85 7.11 -3.32
C LEU A 674 41.17 6.72 -4.63
N GLN A 675 39.84 6.63 -4.61
CA GLN A 675 39.03 6.32 -5.77
C GLN A 675 38.02 7.43 -6.00
N LEU A 676 38.05 8.00 -7.21
CA LEU A 676 36.91 8.72 -7.79
C LEU A 676 36.08 7.71 -8.60
N LYS A 677 34.79 7.61 -8.29
CA LYS A 677 33.86 6.71 -8.97
C LYS A 677 32.71 7.53 -9.54
N MET A 678 32.34 7.22 -10.78
CA MET A 678 31.07 7.65 -11.38
C MET A 678 30.19 6.42 -11.55
N HIS A 679 28.94 6.49 -11.11
CA HIS A 679 27.97 5.42 -11.24
C HIS A 679 26.75 5.89 -12.02
N LEU A 680 26.25 5.03 -12.91
CA LEU A 680 25.04 5.23 -13.69
C LEU A 680 24.37 3.87 -13.90
N GLU A 681 23.13 3.72 -13.43
CA GLU A 681 22.30 2.54 -13.66
C GLU A 681 21.33 2.80 -14.83
N SER A 682 21.68 2.32 -16.03
CA SER A 682 20.87 2.53 -17.24
C SER A 682 19.70 1.54 -17.40
N ARG A 683 19.60 0.55 -16.51
CA ARG A 683 18.58 -0.52 -16.57
C ARG A 683 17.32 -0.24 -15.75
N SER A 684 17.23 0.94 -15.13
CA SER A 684 16.05 1.35 -14.37
C SER A 684 15.01 1.94 -15.30
N VAL A 685 13.90 1.23 -15.49
CA VAL A 685 12.59 1.91 -15.60
C VAL A 685 12.32 2.39 -14.17
N PRO A 686 12.05 3.69 -13.95
CA PRO A 686 11.75 4.16 -12.61
C PRO A 686 10.50 3.43 -12.10
N ASP A 687 10.67 2.57 -11.10
CA ASP A 687 9.61 2.26 -10.15
C ASP A 687 9.51 3.47 -9.22
N THR A 688 8.96 4.57 -9.74
CA THR A 688 8.52 5.73 -8.96
C THR A 688 7.02 5.80 -8.98
#